data_AF-A0A9W8L1X7-F1
#
_entry.id   AF-A0A9W8L1X7-F1
#
_cell.length_a   1.000
_cell.length_b   1.000
_cell.length_c   1.000
_cell.angle_alpha   90.00
_cell.angle_beta   90.00
_cell.angle_gamma   90.00
#
_symmetry.space_group_name_H-M   'P 1'
#
loop_
_entity.id
_entity.type
_entity.pdbx_description
1 polymer ?
#
loop_
_entity_poly.entity_id
_entity_poly.type
_entity_poly.pdbx_seq_one_letter_code
_entity_poly.pdbx_strand_id
1 'polypeptide(L)'
;TEEPIRDVDVKPRYEEYILAHTGIRLIEPELVHGYDPNKRTLLREIQIEHDMEPFKTTADEAATFKAQNGSSVDIWENSSGGSWSVKFLKGALIQVPMALQADRLVAALVPTGWDPWRYGIPDDVINQVDTVTCFALVATVEALIRSGITNPYELYQYFHVSEVGNTTGSGIGGSRSLRDVFRYRHLDKELKNDALQETFISTVQAWVNMLLMSSSGPVKPVVGACATTVLSIDAAIETIQAGKAKVMIAGSVDDFTEESSVEFANMGATSNSVEEFACGRTPSEMCRPCTSTRNGFMEGHGAGIVTLMSASAAIEFGAPIYGIIAMSGMATDKQGQSVPAPGKGVLTSARESSESNLPSRLLNFDYRRRQLQRQLSALEGWKQEELADLADQAGRSTETVDISMLRCAGEVEKSYQLQRRGLQDMWGNEFWKSNSEISPLHGSLVVWGLTADDIGVASFHGTSTVANDQNESDVLNTQLKHLGRTPGHVMPVVCQKWLTGHPKGPVASFMLNGVIQSLRTGLIPSNRNADNIGKELEANDYALYLSKSIQTTGIKAGLIKSFGFGQVGGELLVVHSDYLLAALTKEQLDKYNDKLQKRSIKSERYWQDTLVGNHPFVQVKSHPPFTAEQEKNVYLNPLARAKRDLKSGEYRF
;
A
#
# COMPACT_ATOMS: atom_id res chain seq x y z
N THR A 1 -10.85 24.12 -26.13
CA THR A 1 -11.88 24.62 -27.06
C THR A 1 -13.15 25.04 -26.32
N GLU A 2 -13.34 24.65 -25.05
CA GLU A 2 -14.60 24.90 -24.29
C GLU A 2 -15.86 24.35 -24.98
N GLU A 3 -15.67 23.51 -26.01
CA GLU A 3 -16.77 22.91 -26.76
C GLU A 3 -17.41 21.80 -25.92
N PRO A 4 -18.75 21.73 -25.87
CA PRO A 4 -19.44 20.64 -25.21
C PRO A 4 -19.20 19.33 -25.96
N ILE A 5 -19.01 18.24 -25.21
CA ILE A 5 -18.75 16.90 -25.75
C ILE A 5 -19.73 15.94 -25.11
N ARG A 6 -20.42 15.14 -25.93
CA ARG A 6 -21.27 14.07 -25.44
C ARG A 6 -20.42 12.84 -25.14
N ASP A 7 -20.81 12.05 -24.15
CA ASP A 7 -20.10 10.84 -23.73
C ASP A 7 -19.83 9.87 -24.91
N VAL A 8 -20.79 9.74 -25.84
CA VAL A 8 -20.67 8.91 -27.04
C VAL A 8 -19.56 9.37 -27.99
N ASP A 9 -19.20 10.65 -27.95
CA ASP A 9 -18.15 11.25 -28.77
C ASP A 9 -16.78 11.20 -28.07
N VAL A 10 -16.70 10.86 -26.78
CA VAL A 10 -15.44 10.83 -26.00
C VAL A 10 -14.50 9.77 -26.56
N LYS A 11 -14.98 8.53 -26.76
CA LYS A 11 -14.14 7.43 -27.23
C LYS A 11 -13.54 7.71 -28.62
N PRO A 12 -14.31 8.05 -29.67
CA PRO A 12 -13.74 8.36 -30.98
C PRO A 12 -12.79 9.57 -30.98
N ARG A 13 -12.96 10.54 -30.07
CA ARG A 13 -12.13 11.75 -30.01
C ARG A 13 -10.84 11.55 -29.22
N TYR A 14 -10.86 10.76 -28.15
CA TYR A 14 -9.81 10.75 -27.15
C TYR A 14 -9.15 9.40 -26.91
N GLU A 15 -9.71 8.28 -27.38
CA GLU A 15 -9.15 6.95 -27.11
C GLU A 15 -7.70 6.81 -27.61
N GLU A 16 -7.41 7.28 -28.83
CA GLU A 16 -6.05 7.23 -29.38
C GLU A 16 -5.05 8.01 -28.51
N TYR A 17 -5.41 9.22 -28.09
CA TYR A 17 -4.58 10.02 -27.18
C TYR A 17 -4.42 9.35 -25.82
N ILE A 18 -5.51 8.85 -25.22
CA ILE A 18 -5.49 8.16 -23.93
C ILE A 18 -4.55 6.97 -23.97
N LEU A 19 -4.63 6.14 -25.02
CA LEU A 19 -3.79 4.95 -25.18
C LEU A 19 -2.32 5.31 -25.42
N ALA A 20 -2.04 6.36 -26.20
CA ALA A 20 -0.67 6.83 -26.45
C ALA A 20 0.01 7.39 -25.20
N HIS A 21 -0.78 7.94 -24.26
CA HIS A 21 -0.30 8.66 -23.08
C HIS A 21 -0.66 7.98 -21.74
N THR A 22 -0.84 6.66 -21.74
CA THR A 22 -1.13 5.87 -20.52
C THR A 22 -0.27 4.61 -20.45
N GLY A 23 0.18 4.25 -19.25
CA GLY A 23 0.90 3.00 -19.00
C GLY A 23 2.38 3.06 -19.40
N ILE A 24 2.92 1.93 -19.85
CA ILE A 24 4.33 1.77 -20.23
C ILE A 24 4.60 2.45 -21.57
N ARG A 25 5.37 3.53 -21.56
CA ARG A 25 5.69 4.34 -22.74
C ARG A 25 7.01 5.08 -22.57
N LEU A 26 7.43 5.80 -23.61
CA LEU A 26 8.61 6.65 -23.54
C LEU A 26 8.48 7.68 -22.41
N ILE A 27 9.60 8.00 -21.76
CA ILE A 27 9.63 9.00 -20.70
C ILE A 27 9.22 10.36 -21.27
N GLU A 28 8.20 10.98 -20.64
CA GLU A 28 7.72 12.32 -20.95
C GLU A 28 8.30 13.32 -19.94
N PRO A 29 9.28 14.16 -20.32
CA PRO A 29 9.99 15.04 -19.39
C PRO A 29 9.06 15.92 -18.54
N GLU A 30 7.91 16.32 -19.07
CA GLU A 30 6.91 17.15 -18.39
C GLU A 30 6.33 16.46 -17.14
N LEU A 31 6.23 15.13 -17.13
CA LEU A 31 5.71 14.36 -16.00
C LEU A 31 6.77 14.05 -14.94
N VAL A 32 8.05 14.13 -15.32
CA VAL A 32 9.21 13.72 -14.51
C VAL A 32 10.17 14.89 -14.24
N HIS A 33 9.62 16.10 -14.07
CA HIS A 33 10.36 17.31 -13.71
C HIS A 33 11.52 17.68 -14.64
N GLY A 34 11.28 17.58 -15.95
CA GLY A 34 12.25 17.96 -16.97
C GLY A 34 13.36 16.92 -17.17
N TYR A 35 13.24 15.72 -16.57
CA TYR A 35 14.18 14.64 -16.86
C TYR A 35 13.99 14.13 -18.30
N ASP A 36 14.99 14.42 -19.14
CA ASP A 36 15.13 13.84 -20.48
C ASP A 36 16.27 12.81 -20.44
N PRO A 37 15.98 11.51 -20.62
CA PRO A 37 17.01 10.49 -20.60
C PRO A 37 18.03 10.66 -21.74
N ASN A 38 17.71 11.37 -22.82
CA ASN A 38 18.66 11.64 -23.91
C ASN A 38 19.64 12.78 -23.58
N LYS A 39 19.37 13.57 -22.54
CA LYS A 39 20.13 14.77 -22.17
C LYS A 39 20.34 14.85 -20.65
N ARG A 40 20.80 13.76 -20.06
CA ARG A 40 21.07 13.71 -18.62
C ARG A 40 22.25 14.61 -18.26
N THR A 41 22.02 15.60 -17.39
CA THR A 41 23.05 16.57 -16.99
C THR A 41 23.96 16.05 -15.88
N LEU A 42 25.27 16.01 -16.13
CA LEU A 42 26.33 15.76 -15.15
C LEU A 42 27.25 16.97 -15.01
N LEU A 43 27.87 17.13 -13.85
CA LEU A 43 28.95 18.09 -13.63
C LEU A 43 30.28 17.36 -13.63
N ARG A 44 31.21 17.78 -14.50
CA ARG A 44 32.59 17.29 -14.49
C ARG A 44 33.50 18.38 -13.95
N GLU A 45 34.29 18.03 -12.96
CA GLU A 45 35.37 18.90 -12.48
C GLU A 45 36.50 18.93 -13.51
N ILE A 46 36.94 20.14 -13.85
CA ILE A 46 38.08 20.39 -14.73
C ILE A 46 38.99 21.44 -14.11
N GLN A 47 40.28 21.36 -14.40
CA GLN A 47 41.24 22.38 -14.04
C GLN A 47 41.39 23.39 -15.18
N ILE A 48 41.31 24.69 -14.90
CA ILE A 48 41.52 25.72 -15.92
C ILE A 48 43.01 25.89 -16.23
N GLU A 49 43.36 25.87 -17.52
CA GLU A 49 44.76 25.92 -17.99
C GLU A 49 45.31 27.35 -18.13
N HIS A 50 44.42 28.33 -18.13
CA HIS A 50 44.72 29.75 -18.25
C HIS A 50 43.84 30.54 -17.27
N ASP A 51 44.29 31.74 -16.92
CA ASP A 51 43.45 32.67 -16.16
C ASP A 51 42.18 33.02 -16.94
N MET A 52 41.03 33.01 -16.27
CA MET A 52 39.75 33.40 -16.86
C MET A 52 39.62 34.92 -16.93
N GLU A 53 38.72 35.38 -17.81
CA GLU A 53 38.26 36.77 -17.79
C GLU A 53 37.53 37.07 -16.47
N PRO A 54 37.78 38.23 -15.85
CA PRO A 54 37.09 38.59 -14.62
C PRO A 54 35.60 38.87 -14.87
N PHE A 55 34.76 38.48 -13.91
CA PHE A 55 33.35 38.83 -13.90
C PHE A 55 33.01 39.68 -12.67
N LYS A 56 31.93 40.46 -12.76
CA LYS A 56 31.50 41.38 -11.70
C LYS A 56 30.47 40.73 -10.80
N THR A 57 30.56 41.01 -9.50
CA THR A 57 29.65 40.54 -8.45
C THR A 57 29.63 41.53 -7.27
N THR A 58 28.89 41.22 -6.20
CA THR A 58 28.87 41.93 -4.92
C THR A 58 30.14 41.65 -4.10
N ALA A 59 30.40 42.48 -3.07
CA ALA A 59 31.53 42.29 -2.17
C ALA A 59 31.44 40.94 -1.42
N ASP A 60 30.25 40.59 -0.95
CA ASP A 60 30.01 39.38 -0.18
C ASP A 60 30.24 38.13 -1.03
N GLU A 61 29.67 38.08 -2.24
CA GLU A 61 29.90 36.98 -3.18
C GLU A 61 31.38 36.85 -3.56
N ALA A 62 32.08 37.95 -3.88
CA ALA A 62 33.52 37.91 -4.16
C ALA A 62 34.32 37.31 -2.98
N ALA A 63 33.98 37.68 -1.75
CA ALA A 63 34.60 37.11 -0.56
C ALA A 63 34.33 35.60 -0.44
N THR A 64 33.13 35.12 -0.77
CA THR A 64 32.84 33.67 -0.75
C THR A 64 33.65 32.89 -1.79
N PHE A 65 33.79 33.40 -3.02
CA PHE A 65 34.64 32.79 -4.05
C PHE A 65 36.10 32.71 -3.60
N LYS A 66 36.62 33.77 -2.99
CA LYS A 66 37.99 33.81 -2.45
C LYS A 66 38.17 32.83 -1.28
N ALA A 67 37.19 32.73 -0.39
CA ALA A 67 37.22 31.80 0.73
C ALA A 67 37.26 30.34 0.27
N GLN A 68 36.48 29.98 -0.75
CA GLN A 68 36.42 28.61 -1.29
C GLN A 68 37.67 28.24 -2.11
N ASN A 69 38.19 29.16 -2.92
CA ASN A 69 39.23 28.85 -3.92
C ASN A 69 40.64 29.34 -3.54
N GLY A 70 40.77 30.10 -2.45
CA GLY A 70 42.06 30.51 -1.87
C GLY A 70 42.95 31.26 -2.84
N SER A 71 44.16 30.72 -3.09
CA SER A 71 45.13 31.32 -4.01
C SER A 71 44.75 31.19 -5.48
N SER A 72 43.74 30.40 -5.82
CA SER A 72 43.34 30.14 -7.21
C SER A 72 42.31 31.15 -7.74
N VAL A 73 41.91 32.13 -6.93
CA VAL A 73 40.99 33.21 -7.32
C VAL A 73 41.51 34.55 -6.79
N ASP A 74 41.51 35.57 -7.63
CA ASP A 74 41.76 36.96 -7.24
C ASP A 74 40.47 37.76 -7.20
N ILE A 75 40.37 38.69 -6.24
CA ILE A 75 39.23 39.59 -6.09
C ILE A 75 39.69 41.03 -5.87
N TRP A 76 38.97 42.01 -6.41
CA TRP A 76 39.24 43.43 -6.20
C TRP A 76 37.99 44.30 -6.36
N GLU A 77 37.97 45.46 -5.70
CA GLU A 77 36.90 46.45 -5.84
C GLU A 77 37.03 47.24 -7.15
N ASN A 78 35.90 47.45 -7.85
CA ASN A 78 35.87 48.25 -9.06
C ASN A 78 35.69 49.74 -8.75
N SER A 79 36.36 50.60 -9.53
CA SER A 79 36.41 52.06 -9.36
C SER A 79 35.06 52.79 -9.46
N SER A 80 34.00 52.13 -9.94
CA SER A 80 32.66 52.71 -10.10
C SER A 80 31.70 52.49 -8.92
N GLY A 81 32.21 52.09 -7.74
CA GLY A 81 31.47 52.05 -6.48
C GLY A 81 30.56 50.84 -6.32
N GLY A 82 30.90 49.96 -5.37
CA GLY A 82 30.01 48.90 -4.87
C GLY A 82 29.97 47.60 -5.67
N SER A 83 30.75 47.46 -6.75
CA SER A 83 30.91 46.18 -7.46
C SER A 83 32.33 45.65 -7.32
N TRP A 84 32.47 44.35 -7.14
CA TRP A 84 33.73 43.63 -7.06
C TRP A 84 33.94 42.79 -8.31
N SER A 85 35.19 42.56 -8.68
CA SER A 85 35.56 41.64 -9.75
C SER A 85 36.20 40.39 -9.18
N VAL A 86 35.88 39.23 -9.77
CA VAL A 86 36.42 37.92 -9.41
C VAL A 86 37.10 37.33 -10.64
N LYS A 87 38.35 36.87 -10.49
CA LYS A 87 39.14 36.23 -11.55
C LYS A 87 39.64 34.87 -11.08
N PHE A 88 39.19 33.79 -11.74
CA PHE A 88 39.75 32.47 -11.54
C PHE A 88 41.09 32.36 -12.27
N LEU A 89 42.13 31.92 -11.55
CA LEU A 89 43.51 31.83 -12.04
C LEU A 89 43.81 30.43 -12.55
N LYS A 90 44.83 30.33 -13.42
CA LYS A 90 45.37 29.04 -13.87
C LYS A 90 45.57 28.08 -12.69
N GLY A 91 45.03 26.88 -12.83
CA GLY A 91 45.08 25.83 -11.81
C GLY A 91 43.85 25.73 -10.92
N ALA A 92 42.92 26.70 -10.98
CA ALA A 92 41.63 26.59 -10.30
C ALA A 92 40.78 25.43 -10.84
N LEU A 93 39.96 24.84 -9.97
CA LEU A 93 39.01 23.79 -10.33
C LEU A 93 37.63 24.42 -10.55
N ILE A 94 36.99 24.07 -11.66
CA ILE A 94 35.62 24.47 -11.97
C ILE A 94 34.80 23.24 -12.35
N GLN A 95 33.49 23.31 -12.15
CA GLN A 95 32.56 22.27 -12.58
C GLN A 95 31.85 22.71 -13.87
N VAL A 96 31.93 21.87 -14.91
CA VAL A 96 31.31 22.15 -16.22
C VAL A 96 30.18 21.14 -16.48
N PRO A 97 28.96 21.61 -16.85
CA PRO A 97 27.88 20.73 -17.26
C PRO A 97 28.20 19.96 -18.54
N MET A 98 27.83 18.68 -18.56
CA MET A 98 27.86 17.82 -19.73
C MET A 98 26.56 17.03 -19.83
N ALA A 99 26.21 16.60 -21.04
CA ALA A 99 25.08 15.71 -21.27
C ALA A 99 25.57 14.29 -21.55
N LEU A 100 24.91 13.30 -20.93
CA LEU A 100 25.02 11.89 -21.29
C LEU A 100 23.66 11.36 -21.74
N GLN A 101 23.68 10.42 -22.68
CA GLN A 101 22.51 9.62 -23.02
C GLN A 101 22.40 8.46 -22.04
N ALA A 102 21.24 8.35 -21.38
CA ALA A 102 20.84 7.16 -20.66
C ALA A 102 20.29 6.12 -21.65
N ASP A 103 20.30 4.87 -21.22
CA ASP A 103 19.82 3.71 -21.99
C ASP A 103 18.46 3.19 -21.49
N ARG A 104 17.89 3.84 -20.46
CA ARG A 104 16.52 3.63 -19.97
C ARG A 104 15.64 4.76 -20.46
N LEU A 105 14.88 4.50 -21.51
CA LEU A 105 14.08 5.49 -22.24
C LEU A 105 12.57 5.35 -21.99
N VAL A 106 12.17 4.28 -21.31
CA VAL A 106 10.77 3.87 -21.13
C VAL A 106 10.49 3.72 -19.63
N ALA A 107 9.29 4.14 -19.21
CA ALA A 107 8.78 3.96 -17.85
C ALA A 107 7.26 3.72 -17.87
N ALA A 108 6.73 3.17 -16.77
CA ALA A 108 5.29 3.11 -16.51
C ALA A 108 4.83 4.38 -15.80
N LEU A 109 4.31 5.32 -16.59
CA LEU A 109 3.92 6.64 -16.10
C LEU A 109 2.42 6.73 -15.86
N VAL A 110 2.00 7.48 -14.84
CA VAL A 110 0.62 7.92 -14.68
C VAL A 110 0.13 8.60 -15.99
N PRO A 111 -1.17 8.55 -16.31
CA PRO A 111 -1.67 9.14 -17.55
C PRO A 111 -1.30 10.62 -17.69
N THR A 112 -0.86 11.03 -18.87
CA THR A 112 -0.51 12.44 -19.12
C THR A 112 -1.74 13.32 -18.93
N GLY A 113 -1.58 14.42 -18.19
CA GLY A 113 -2.68 15.28 -17.77
C GLY A 113 -3.34 14.88 -16.45
N TRP A 114 -2.83 13.84 -15.77
CA TRP A 114 -3.10 13.66 -14.35
C TRP A 114 -2.55 14.87 -13.57
N ASP A 115 -3.39 15.46 -12.73
CA ASP A 115 -3.07 16.68 -12.00
C ASP A 115 -3.82 16.65 -10.64
N PRO A 116 -3.12 16.79 -9.50
CA PRO A 116 -3.76 16.79 -8.18
C PRO A 116 -4.81 17.90 -8.01
N TRP A 117 -4.67 19.02 -8.73
CA TRP A 117 -5.63 20.12 -8.70
C TRP A 117 -6.99 19.70 -9.25
N ARG A 118 -7.02 18.85 -10.30
CA ARG A 118 -8.27 18.31 -10.87
C ARG A 118 -9.03 17.40 -9.91
N TYR A 119 -8.31 16.80 -8.96
CA TYR A 119 -8.91 16.04 -7.86
C TYR A 119 -9.30 16.96 -6.68
N GLY A 120 -8.98 18.25 -6.72
CA GLY A 120 -9.36 19.24 -5.72
C GLY A 120 -8.40 19.37 -4.54
N ILE A 121 -7.16 18.92 -4.70
CA ILE A 121 -6.10 19.26 -3.75
C ILE A 121 -5.77 20.76 -3.95
N PRO A 122 -5.79 21.59 -2.89
CA PRO A 122 -5.48 23.01 -3.00
C PRO A 122 -4.05 23.31 -3.48
N ASP A 123 -3.88 24.43 -4.18
CA ASP A 123 -2.57 24.84 -4.73
C ASP A 123 -1.50 25.05 -3.65
N ASP A 124 -1.87 25.56 -2.49
CA ASP A 124 -0.95 25.73 -1.36
C ASP A 124 -0.43 24.38 -0.86
N VAL A 125 -1.29 23.35 -0.82
CA VAL A 125 -0.88 21.98 -0.49
C VAL A 125 0.00 21.40 -1.59
N ILE A 126 -0.41 21.48 -2.86
CA ILE A 126 0.37 20.98 -4.01
C ILE A 126 1.76 21.61 -4.04
N ASN A 127 1.82 22.92 -3.82
CA ASN A 127 3.06 23.68 -3.80
C ASN A 127 3.88 23.43 -2.53
N GLN A 128 3.34 22.83 -1.47
CA GLN A 128 4.07 22.50 -0.25
C GLN A 128 4.68 21.09 -0.31
N VAL A 129 3.89 20.09 -0.70
CA VAL A 129 4.22 18.67 -0.51
C VAL A 129 5.05 18.06 -1.64
N ASP A 130 5.67 16.90 -1.39
CA ASP A 130 6.19 16.04 -2.46
C ASP A 130 5.02 15.38 -3.23
N THR A 131 5.20 15.09 -4.52
CA THR A 131 4.19 14.48 -5.37
C THR A 131 3.70 13.11 -4.87
N VAL A 132 4.54 12.36 -4.14
CA VAL A 132 4.08 11.12 -3.47
C VAL A 132 2.91 11.40 -2.51
N THR A 133 2.91 12.54 -1.82
CA THR A 133 1.82 12.91 -0.92
C THR A 133 0.52 13.17 -1.69
N CYS A 134 0.61 13.80 -2.87
CA CYS A 134 -0.55 13.99 -3.75
C CYS A 134 -1.16 12.66 -4.20
N PHE A 135 -0.35 11.69 -4.61
CA PHE A 135 -0.82 10.34 -4.94
C PHE A 135 -1.50 9.67 -3.74
N ALA A 136 -0.89 9.76 -2.56
CA ALA A 136 -1.43 9.15 -1.35
C ALA A 136 -2.76 9.78 -0.89
N LEU A 137 -2.92 11.10 -1.01
CA LEU A 137 -4.18 11.79 -0.70
C LEU A 137 -5.32 11.31 -1.60
N VAL A 138 -5.10 11.29 -2.92
CA VAL A 138 -6.11 10.82 -3.89
C VAL A 138 -6.44 9.34 -3.64
N ALA A 139 -5.42 8.48 -3.52
CA ALA A 139 -5.62 7.05 -3.29
C ALA A 139 -6.31 6.74 -1.96
N THR A 140 -6.03 7.52 -0.90
CA THR A 140 -6.71 7.36 0.40
C THR A 140 -8.19 7.71 0.28
N VAL A 141 -8.52 8.84 -0.36
CA VAL A 141 -9.91 9.25 -0.56
C VAL A 141 -10.66 8.23 -1.41
N GLU A 142 -10.03 7.72 -2.48
CA GLU A 142 -10.61 6.65 -3.30
C GLU A 142 -10.87 5.38 -2.48
N ALA A 143 -9.91 4.93 -1.66
CA ALA A 143 -10.08 3.78 -0.77
C ALA A 143 -11.22 3.97 0.24
N LEU A 144 -11.35 5.16 0.83
CA LEU A 144 -12.42 5.50 1.78
C LEU A 144 -13.80 5.50 1.11
N ILE A 145 -13.94 6.14 -0.06
CA ILE A 145 -15.21 6.17 -0.81
C ILE A 145 -15.61 4.76 -1.23
N ARG A 146 -14.66 3.94 -1.70
CA ARG A 146 -14.91 2.53 -2.01
C ARG A 146 -15.30 1.73 -0.77
N SER A 147 -14.89 2.15 0.41
CA SER A 147 -15.28 1.56 1.70
C SER A 147 -16.59 2.14 2.29
N GLY A 148 -17.34 2.93 1.53
CA GLY A 148 -18.61 3.51 2.01
C GLY A 148 -18.44 4.70 2.95
N ILE A 149 -17.25 5.32 2.97
CA ILE A 149 -16.85 6.43 3.84
C ILE A 149 -16.66 7.68 2.98
N THR A 150 -17.71 8.48 2.82
CA THR A 150 -17.65 9.74 2.05
C THR A 150 -17.18 10.93 2.88
N ASN A 151 -17.22 10.81 4.20
CA ASN A 151 -16.65 11.77 5.14
C ASN A 151 -15.89 10.99 6.22
N PRO A 152 -14.55 11.10 6.32
CA PRO A 152 -13.75 10.33 7.27
C PRO A 152 -14.22 10.44 8.72
N TYR A 153 -14.74 11.60 9.13
CA TYR A 153 -15.17 11.83 10.51
C TYR A 153 -16.43 11.04 10.90
N GLU A 154 -17.14 10.43 9.93
CA GLU A 154 -18.22 9.48 10.23
C GLU A 154 -17.72 8.28 11.05
N LEU A 155 -16.45 7.88 10.86
CA LEU A 155 -15.84 6.80 11.63
C LEU A 155 -15.93 7.05 13.14
N TYR A 156 -15.86 8.32 13.56
CA TYR A 156 -15.88 8.71 14.97
C TYR A 156 -17.27 8.64 15.61
N GLN A 157 -18.33 8.36 14.83
CA GLN A 157 -19.61 7.98 15.41
C GLN A 157 -19.60 6.56 15.97
N TYR A 158 -18.70 5.71 15.46
CA TYR A 158 -18.65 4.28 15.78
C TYR A 158 -17.42 3.94 16.63
N PHE A 159 -16.27 4.51 16.28
CA PHE A 159 -14.98 4.18 16.88
C PHE A 159 -14.39 5.38 17.58
N HIS A 160 -13.58 5.14 18.61
CA HIS A 160 -12.87 6.22 19.28
C HIS A 160 -11.79 6.80 18.35
N VAL A 161 -11.40 8.07 18.53
CA VAL A 161 -10.37 8.73 17.68
C VAL A 161 -9.02 8.00 17.72
N SER A 162 -8.74 7.26 18.80
CA SER A 162 -7.53 6.45 18.94
C SER A 162 -7.59 5.08 18.24
N GLU A 163 -8.73 4.69 17.69
CA GLU A 163 -8.93 3.37 17.07
C GLU A 163 -8.90 3.41 15.54
N VAL A 164 -8.58 4.56 14.96
CA VAL A 164 -8.35 4.76 13.52
C VAL A 164 -6.87 5.08 13.32
N GLY A 165 -6.16 4.30 12.53
CA GLY A 165 -4.72 4.44 12.36
C GLY A 165 -4.24 4.36 10.90
N ASN A 166 -2.94 4.48 10.71
CA ASN A 166 -2.29 4.49 9.39
C ASN A 166 -0.94 3.74 9.42
N THR A 167 -0.71 2.88 8.44
CA THR A 167 0.55 2.16 8.21
C THR A 167 1.12 2.38 6.81
N THR A 168 0.60 3.33 6.03
CA THR A 168 1.01 3.60 4.64
C THR A 168 2.52 3.83 4.52
N GLY A 169 3.22 2.96 3.81
CA GLY A 169 4.68 3.04 3.65
C GLY A 169 5.14 3.68 2.35
N SER A 170 6.44 3.71 2.17
CA SER A 170 7.09 4.03 0.89
C SER A 170 8.43 3.29 0.82
N GLY A 171 8.92 2.99 -0.38
CA GLY A 171 10.24 2.42 -0.56
C GLY A 171 11.34 3.47 -0.38
N ILE A 172 11.14 4.67 -0.94
CA ILE A 172 12.15 5.74 -0.97
C ILE A 172 11.66 7.01 -0.23
N GLY A 173 10.36 7.29 -0.23
CA GLY A 173 9.78 8.51 0.31
C GLY A 173 9.71 9.64 -0.72
N GLY A 174 9.76 10.88 -0.25
CA GLY A 174 9.70 12.08 -1.09
C GLY A 174 10.95 12.26 -1.94
N SER A 175 10.99 11.56 -3.07
CA SER A 175 12.19 11.44 -3.92
C SER A 175 12.53 12.76 -4.63
N ARG A 176 11.53 13.60 -4.91
CA ARG A 176 11.74 14.93 -5.50
C ARG A 176 12.32 15.87 -4.46
N SER A 177 11.77 15.87 -3.25
CA SER A 177 12.32 16.64 -2.14
C SER A 177 13.73 16.18 -1.74
N LEU A 178 14.04 14.89 -1.84
CA LEU A 178 15.40 14.36 -1.63
C LEU A 178 16.38 14.97 -2.64
N ARG A 179 16.05 14.95 -3.94
CA ARG A 179 16.87 15.61 -4.96
C ARG A 179 17.04 17.09 -4.65
N ASP A 180 15.97 17.77 -4.26
CA ASP A 180 16.02 19.19 -3.98
C ASP A 180 17.02 19.48 -2.84
N VAL A 181 16.90 18.76 -1.72
CA VAL A 181 17.78 18.91 -0.55
C VAL A 181 19.24 18.57 -0.85
N PHE A 182 19.53 17.52 -1.61
CA PHE A 182 20.92 17.07 -1.83
C PHE A 182 21.59 17.70 -3.06
N ARG A 183 20.87 17.83 -4.17
CA ARG A 183 21.42 18.31 -5.44
C ARG A 183 21.20 19.80 -5.61
N TYR A 184 19.96 20.27 -5.44
CA TYR A 184 19.63 21.67 -5.76
C TYR A 184 20.12 22.63 -4.68
N ARG A 185 20.11 22.24 -3.40
CA ARG A 185 20.74 23.02 -2.34
C ARG A 185 22.25 23.15 -2.55
N HIS A 186 22.92 22.09 -2.98
CA HIS A 186 24.35 22.12 -3.28
C HIS A 186 24.69 23.08 -4.44
N LEU A 187 23.75 23.26 -5.36
CA LEU A 187 23.85 24.21 -6.48
C LEU A 187 23.32 25.62 -6.14
N ASP A 188 23.08 25.90 -4.86
CA ASP A 188 22.51 27.16 -4.36
C ASP A 188 21.22 27.60 -5.08
N LYS A 189 20.39 26.62 -5.46
CA LYS A 189 19.05 26.91 -5.97
C LYS A 189 18.12 27.24 -4.81
N GLU A 190 17.18 28.15 -5.04
CA GLU A 190 16.12 28.45 -4.08
C GLU A 190 15.24 27.22 -3.86
N LEU A 191 15.03 26.89 -2.58
CA LEU A 191 14.18 25.79 -2.13
C LEU A 191 13.30 26.25 -0.98
N LYS A 192 12.24 25.52 -0.70
CA LYS A 192 11.43 25.69 0.51
C LYS A 192 12.30 25.46 1.76
N ASN A 193 12.08 26.27 2.79
CA ASN A 193 12.86 26.18 4.04
C ASN A 193 12.62 24.86 4.79
N ASP A 194 11.46 24.24 4.59
CA ASP A 194 11.04 22.98 5.22
C ASP A 194 11.12 21.78 4.27
N ALA A 195 11.82 21.88 3.14
CA ALA A 195 11.94 20.81 2.14
C ALA A 195 12.42 19.46 2.72
N LEU A 196 13.20 19.49 3.82
CA LEU A 196 13.63 18.28 4.51
C LEU A 196 12.46 17.44 5.03
N GLN A 197 11.40 18.07 5.55
CA GLN A 197 10.27 17.33 6.14
C GLN A 197 9.55 16.47 5.08
N GLU A 198 9.49 16.97 3.83
CA GLU A 198 8.82 16.29 2.72
C GLU A 198 9.64 15.10 2.19
N THR A 199 10.90 14.94 2.60
CA THR A 199 11.71 13.75 2.28
C THR A 199 11.27 12.52 3.09
N PHE A 200 10.68 12.70 4.26
CA PHE A 200 10.41 11.59 5.17
C PHE A 200 9.22 10.74 4.72
N ILE A 201 9.40 9.42 4.77
CA ILE A 201 8.35 8.44 4.47
C ILE A 201 7.12 8.63 5.37
N SER A 202 7.32 9.03 6.62
CA SER A 202 6.25 9.30 7.58
C SER A 202 5.38 10.51 7.23
N THR A 203 5.91 11.47 6.48
CA THR A 203 5.22 12.73 6.16
C THR A 203 3.99 12.50 5.29
N VAL A 204 4.02 11.47 4.43
CA VAL A 204 2.86 11.03 3.66
C VAL A 204 1.67 10.68 4.58
N GLN A 205 1.92 9.93 5.66
CA GLN A 205 0.87 9.60 6.63
C GLN A 205 0.42 10.83 7.43
N ALA A 206 1.36 11.71 7.78
CA ALA A 206 1.06 12.94 8.50
C ALA A 206 0.10 13.82 7.71
N TRP A 207 0.35 14.05 6.42
CA TRP A 207 -0.55 14.82 5.55
C TRP A 207 -1.93 14.18 5.40
N VAL A 208 -2.01 12.86 5.24
CA VAL A 208 -3.31 12.15 5.26
C VAL A 208 -4.05 12.38 6.57
N ASN A 209 -3.36 12.36 7.72
CA ASN A 209 -4.01 12.60 9.00
C ASN A 209 -4.43 14.07 9.17
N MET A 210 -3.55 15.01 8.84
CA MET A 210 -3.78 16.45 9.00
C MET A 210 -4.89 16.97 8.07
N LEU A 211 -4.98 16.45 6.85
CA LEU A 211 -5.93 16.94 5.85
C LEU A 211 -7.25 16.18 5.79
N LEU A 212 -7.29 14.91 6.22
CA LEU A 212 -8.47 14.05 6.02
C LEU A 212 -8.99 13.41 7.32
N MET A 213 -8.10 12.74 8.07
CA MET A 213 -8.55 11.81 9.10
C MET A 213 -8.73 12.45 10.46
N SER A 214 -7.80 13.32 10.90
CA SER A 214 -7.72 13.86 12.28
C SER A 214 -7.85 12.78 13.36
N SER A 215 -7.25 11.62 13.10
CA SER A 215 -7.20 10.51 14.05
C SER A 215 -6.08 10.71 15.06
N SER A 216 -6.23 10.10 16.23
CA SER A 216 -5.21 10.03 17.28
C SER A 216 -4.84 8.58 17.56
N GLY A 217 -4.95 7.71 16.55
CA GLY A 217 -4.65 6.29 16.64
C GLY A 217 -3.23 5.92 16.18
N PRO A 218 -2.94 4.62 16.03
CA PRO A 218 -1.61 4.14 15.70
C PRO A 218 -1.09 4.67 14.35
N VAL A 219 0.17 5.14 14.36
CA VAL A 219 0.91 5.59 13.18
C VAL A 219 2.20 4.77 13.09
N LYS A 220 2.37 4.01 12.01
CA LYS A 220 3.51 3.10 11.81
C LYS A 220 4.01 3.18 10.35
N PRO A 221 4.83 4.16 9.97
CA PRO A 221 5.48 4.18 8.66
C PRO A 221 6.40 2.97 8.51
N VAL A 222 6.24 2.25 7.40
CA VAL A 222 7.00 1.04 7.09
C VAL A 222 7.80 1.21 5.82
N VAL A 223 8.93 0.50 5.74
CA VAL A 223 9.83 0.48 4.60
C VAL A 223 10.18 -0.98 4.33
N GLY A 224 9.82 -1.48 3.16
CA GLY A 224 10.07 -2.85 2.73
C GLY A 224 10.49 -2.94 1.27
N ALA A 225 11.09 -1.87 0.73
CA ALA A 225 11.40 -1.72 -0.69
C ALA A 225 10.17 -2.08 -1.56
N CYS A 226 10.32 -3.04 -2.49
CA CYS A 226 9.25 -3.47 -3.39
C CYS A 226 8.12 -4.26 -2.68
N ALA A 227 8.32 -4.72 -1.44
CA ALA A 227 7.33 -5.43 -0.64
C ALA A 227 6.67 -4.56 0.45
N THR A 228 6.89 -3.24 0.40
CA THR A 228 6.37 -2.28 1.40
C THR A 228 4.86 -2.40 1.62
N THR A 229 4.05 -2.59 0.58
CA THR A 229 2.60 -2.79 0.78
C THR A 229 2.30 -3.99 1.68
N VAL A 230 2.94 -5.14 1.46
CA VAL A 230 2.64 -6.35 2.24
C VAL A 230 3.01 -6.12 3.70
N LEU A 231 4.17 -5.51 3.95
CA LEU A 231 4.59 -5.10 5.29
C LEU A 231 3.61 -4.11 5.94
N SER A 232 3.06 -3.18 5.16
CA SER A 232 2.07 -2.20 5.63
C SER A 232 0.77 -2.87 6.05
N ILE A 233 0.29 -3.83 5.26
CA ILE A 233 -0.91 -4.63 5.54
C ILE A 233 -0.68 -5.53 6.76
N ASP A 234 0.48 -6.19 6.84
CA ASP A 234 0.87 -7.04 7.98
C ASP A 234 0.88 -6.24 9.29
N ALA A 235 1.58 -5.10 9.31
CA ALA A 235 1.60 -4.20 10.46
C ALA A 235 0.21 -3.67 10.83
N ALA A 236 -0.68 -3.44 9.86
CA ALA A 236 -2.06 -3.04 10.12
C ALA A 236 -2.88 -4.18 10.76
N ILE A 237 -2.74 -5.40 10.25
CA ILE A 237 -3.40 -6.60 10.79
C ILE A 237 -2.96 -6.85 12.23
N GLU A 238 -1.66 -6.83 12.51
CA GLU A 238 -1.14 -6.98 13.87
C GLU A 238 -1.65 -5.87 14.80
N THR A 239 -1.78 -4.64 14.30
CA THR A 239 -2.31 -3.51 15.09
C THR A 239 -3.78 -3.71 15.45
N ILE A 240 -4.59 -4.23 14.52
CA ILE A 240 -6.00 -4.54 14.75
C ILE A 240 -6.13 -5.73 15.70
N GLN A 241 -5.36 -6.80 15.48
CA GLN A 241 -5.38 -8.01 16.32
C GLN A 241 -4.92 -7.72 17.76
N ALA A 242 -3.94 -6.82 17.94
CA ALA A 242 -3.51 -6.35 19.25
C ALA A 242 -4.55 -5.44 19.95
N GLY A 243 -5.68 -5.14 19.32
CA GLY A 243 -6.73 -4.29 19.87
C GLY A 243 -6.40 -2.80 19.91
N LYS A 244 -5.32 -2.36 19.23
CA LYS A 244 -4.89 -0.94 19.21
C LYS A 244 -5.69 -0.10 18.22
N ALA A 245 -6.33 -0.73 17.24
CA ALA A 245 -7.19 -0.08 16.26
C ALA A 245 -8.33 -0.98 15.79
N LYS A 246 -9.36 -0.37 15.22
CA LYS A 246 -10.48 -1.02 14.51
C LYS A 246 -10.44 -0.77 13.01
N VAL A 247 -9.86 0.36 12.60
CA VAL A 247 -9.73 0.79 11.21
C VAL A 247 -8.29 1.21 10.96
N MET A 248 -7.68 0.67 9.90
CA MET A 248 -6.33 1.02 9.49
C MET A 248 -6.31 1.39 8.00
N ILE A 249 -5.73 2.53 7.68
CA ILE A 249 -5.31 2.86 6.32
C ILE A 249 -3.94 2.20 6.10
N ALA A 250 -3.82 1.37 5.08
CA ALA A 250 -2.60 0.62 4.76
C ALA A 250 -2.30 0.68 3.27
N GLY A 251 -1.07 0.37 2.89
CA GLY A 251 -0.61 0.44 1.50
C GLY A 251 0.72 1.15 1.37
N SER A 252 0.97 1.73 0.20
CA SER A 252 2.21 2.45 -0.03
C SER A 252 2.17 3.35 -1.26
N VAL A 253 3.16 4.24 -1.33
CA VAL A 253 3.41 5.17 -2.42
C VAL A 253 4.89 5.18 -2.80
N ASP A 254 5.20 5.37 -4.08
CA ASP A 254 6.55 5.70 -4.56
C ASP A 254 6.46 6.48 -5.88
N ASP A 255 7.45 7.32 -6.14
CA ASP A 255 7.57 8.13 -7.36
C ASP A 255 8.75 7.66 -8.24
N PHE A 256 8.74 8.06 -9.52
CA PHE A 256 9.79 7.81 -10.50
C PHE A 256 10.60 9.10 -10.72
N THR A 257 11.92 9.04 -10.55
CA THR A 257 12.83 10.19 -10.73
C THR A 257 14.07 9.82 -11.55
N GLU A 258 14.82 10.83 -12.01
CA GLU A 258 16.10 10.64 -12.70
C GLU A 258 17.04 9.75 -11.86
N GLU A 259 17.16 10.07 -10.57
CA GLU A 259 18.08 9.40 -9.66
C GLU A 259 17.68 7.92 -9.47
N SER A 260 16.39 7.62 -9.29
CA SER A 260 15.94 6.23 -9.14
C SER A 260 16.18 5.43 -10.43
N SER A 261 15.82 6.00 -11.59
CA SER A 261 15.98 5.34 -12.89
C SER A 261 17.43 4.99 -13.19
N VAL A 262 18.36 5.90 -12.88
CA VAL A 262 19.79 5.69 -13.12
C VAL A 262 20.35 4.62 -12.18
N GLU A 263 20.03 4.69 -10.88
CA GLU A 263 20.62 3.74 -9.93
C GLU A 263 20.07 2.32 -10.12
N PHE A 264 18.79 2.16 -10.46
CA PHE A 264 18.27 0.83 -10.82
C PHE A 264 18.90 0.29 -12.12
N ALA A 265 19.25 1.15 -13.07
CA ALA A 265 20.00 0.76 -14.27
C ALA A 265 21.43 0.32 -13.92
N ASN A 266 22.12 1.06 -13.05
CA ASN A 266 23.47 0.72 -12.55
C ASN A 266 23.49 -0.64 -11.82
N MET A 267 22.39 -0.99 -11.15
CA MET A 267 22.22 -2.29 -10.50
C MET A 267 21.91 -3.43 -11.48
N GLY A 268 21.71 -3.15 -12.76
CA GLY A 268 21.28 -4.13 -13.76
C GLY A 268 19.86 -4.67 -13.52
N ALA A 269 19.01 -3.91 -12.83
CA ALA A 269 17.70 -4.39 -12.41
C ALA A 269 16.58 -4.05 -13.42
N THR A 270 16.69 -2.91 -14.11
CA THR A 270 15.71 -2.44 -15.11
C THR A 270 16.06 -2.86 -16.52
N SER A 271 15.03 -3.08 -17.35
CA SER A 271 15.18 -3.42 -18.77
C SER A 271 15.89 -2.32 -19.55
N ASN A 272 16.93 -2.67 -20.31
CA ASN A 272 17.63 -1.72 -21.20
C ASN A 272 16.80 -1.41 -22.44
N SER A 273 16.23 -0.20 -22.54
CA SER A 273 15.33 0.15 -23.64
C SER A 273 16.02 0.11 -25.00
N VAL A 274 17.31 0.44 -25.08
CA VAL A 274 18.08 0.41 -26.34
C VAL A 274 18.23 -1.02 -26.86
N GLU A 275 18.55 -1.97 -25.97
CA GLU A 275 18.63 -3.40 -26.31
C GLU A 275 17.27 -3.97 -26.71
N GLU A 276 16.21 -3.55 -26.01
CA GLU A 276 14.84 -3.96 -26.30
C GLU A 276 14.40 -3.49 -27.70
N PHE A 277 14.68 -2.23 -28.07
CA PHE A 277 14.43 -1.72 -29.41
C PHE A 277 15.26 -2.45 -30.48
N ALA A 278 16.53 -2.79 -30.18
CA ALA A 278 17.36 -3.58 -31.07
C ALA A 278 16.79 -5.00 -31.31
N CYS A 279 16.06 -5.54 -30.33
CA CYS A 279 15.30 -6.80 -30.45
C CYS A 279 13.92 -6.63 -31.11
N GLY A 280 13.55 -5.41 -31.55
CA GLY A 280 12.26 -5.12 -32.18
C GLY A 280 11.08 -4.98 -31.22
N ARG A 281 11.33 -4.82 -29.91
CA ARG A 281 10.27 -4.67 -28.90
C ARG A 281 9.74 -3.23 -28.84
N THR A 282 8.43 -3.09 -28.79
CA THR A 282 7.76 -1.83 -28.44
C THR A 282 7.74 -1.63 -26.92
N PRO A 283 7.56 -0.39 -26.41
CA PRO A 283 7.46 -0.13 -24.97
C PRO A 283 6.43 -1.02 -24.26
N SER A 284 5.28 -1.25 -24.91
CA SER A 284 4.17 -2.02 -24.35
C SER A 284 4.49 -3.49 -24.02
N GLU A 285 5.54 -4.06 -24.63
CA GLU A 285 5.98 -5.46 -24.46
C GLU A 285 7.33 -5.59 -23.74
N MET A 286 7.91 -4.48 -23.27
CA MET A 286 9.19 -4.48 -22.52
C MET A 286 9.05 -5.11 -21.13
N CYS A 287 7.87 -5.03 -20.50
CA CYS A 287 7.57 -5.78 -19.29
C CYS A 287 6.84 -7.07 -19.63
N ARG A 288 7.54 -8.20 -19.55
CA ARG A 288 7.04 -9.52 -19.96
C ARG A 288 7.41 -10.62 -18.97
N PRO A 289 6.81 -10.62 -17.77
CA PRO A 289 7.13 -11.57 -16.73
C PRO A 289 6.97 -13.03 -17.16
N CYS A 290 7.79 -13.91 -16.60
CA CYS A 290 7.78 -15.36 -16.85
C CYS A 290 8.08 -15.78 -18.31
N THR A 291 8.49 -14.87 -19.18
CA THR A 291 8.83 -15.20 -20.58
C THR A 291 10.28 -15.61 -20.76
N SER A 292 10.58 -16.32 -21.84
CA SER A 292 11.94 -16.76 -22.18
C SER A 292 12.90 -15.61 -22.50
N THR A 293 12.38 -14.43 -22.86
CA THR A 293 13.20 -13.27 -23.23
C THR A 293 13.09 -12.11 -22.24
N ARG A 294 12.57 -12.35 -21.03
CA ARG A 294 12.48 -11.33 -19.97
C ARG A 294 13.87 -10.79 -19.62
N ASN A 295 14.01 -9.47 -19.50
CA ASN A 295 15.33 -8.82 -19.42
C ASN A 295 15.40 -7.66 -18.41
N GLY A 296 14.66 -7.75 -17.31
CA GLY A 296 14.62 -6.69 -16.30
C GLY A 296 13.20 -6.14 -16.09
N PHE A 297 13.02 -5.41 -15.00
CA PHE A 297 11.73 -4.81 -14.70
C PHE A 297 11.56 -3.45 -15.38
N MET A 298 10.31 -3.05 -15.59
CA MET A 298 9.94 -1.72 -16.09
C MET A 298 9.55 -0.84 -14.90
N GLU A 299 10.31 0.21 -14.61
CA GLU A 299 10.03 1.07 -13.45
C GLU A 299 8.77 1.92 -13.66
N GLY A 300 8.02 2.17 -12.60
CA GLY A 300 6.90 3.10 -12.59
C GLY A 300 6.73 3.82 -11.26
N HIS A 301 5.56 4.43 -11.10
CA HIS A 301 5.16 5.18 -9.91
C HIS A 301 3.66 5.16 -9.65
N GLY A 302 3.27 5.57 -8.45
CA GLY A 302 1.88 5.73 -8.05
C GLY A 302 1.66 5.45 -6.56
N ALA A 303 0.40 5.34 -6.16
CA ALA A 303 0.01 4.96 -4.81
C ALA A 303 -1.08 3.89 -4.87
N GLY A 304 -1.04 2.97 -3.91
CA GLY A 304 -2.10 1.99 -3.71
C GLY A 304 -2.42 1.90 -2.22
N ILE A 305 -3.63 2.29 -1.86
CA ILE A 305 -4.12 2.38 -0.48
C ILE A 305 -5.34 1.47 -0.30
N VAL A 306 -5.43 0.81 0.84
CA VAL A 306 -6.55 -0.01 1.26
C VAL A 306 -7.02 0.41 2.65
N THR A 307 -8.33 0.27 2.89
CA THR A 307 -8.92 0.42 4.23
C THR A 307 -9.16 -0.96 4.83
N LEU A 308 -8.45 -1.29 5.89
CA LEU A 308 -8.60 -2.53 6.64
C LEU A 308 -9.42 -2.28 7.90
N MET A 309 -10.34 -3.18 8.19
CA MET A 309 -11.14 -3.15 9.42
C MET A 309 -11.15 -4.53 10.06
N SER A 310 -11.33 -4.60 11.38
CA SER A 310 -11.78 -5.87 11.97
C SER A 310 -13.13 -6.24 11.37
N ALA A 311 -13.39 -7.55 11.16
CA ALA A 311 -14.65 -8.00 10.58
C ALA A 311 -15.87 -7.45 11.36
N SER A 312 -15.78 -7.46 12.69
CA SER A 312 -16.82 -6.89 13.56
C SER A 312 -17.05 -5.40 13.31
N ALA A 313 -15.99 -4.61 13.11
CA ALA A 313 -16.08 -3.17 12.86
C ALA A 313 -16.69 -2.90 11.47
N ALA A 314 -16.30 -3.67 10.44
CA ALA A 314 -16.88 -3.56 9.11
C ALA A 314 -18.39 -3.86 9.12
N ILE A 315 -18.81 -4.91 9.83
CA ILE A 315 -20.23 -5.29 9.97
C ILE A 315 -21.01 -4.24 10.78
N GLU A 316 -20.44 -3.76 11.89
CA GLU A 316 -21.05 -2.73 12.74
C GLU A 316 -21.25 -1.43 11.97
N PHE A 317 -20.23 -0.99 11.23
CA PHE A 317 -20.26 0.20 10.40
C PHE A 317 -21.16 0.02 9.17
N GLY A 318 -21.24 -1.20 8.63
CA GLY A 318 -21.90 -1.53 7.37
C GLY A 318 -21.04 -1.26 6.13
N ALA A 319 -19.70 -1.29 6.26
CA ALA A 319 -18.77 -1.08 5.15
C ALA A 319 -18.89 -2.20 4.10
N PRO A 320 -18.70 -1.91 2.80
CA PRO A 320 -18.51 -2.95 1.79
C PRO A 320 -17.27 -3.82 2.13
N ILE A 321 -17.45 -5.13 2.15
CA ILE A 321 -16.38 -6.10 2.41
C ILE A 321 -15.98 -6.76 1.08
N TYR A 322 -14.78 -6.43 0.60
CA TYR A 322 -14.30 -6.87 -0.71
C TYR A 322 -13.54 -8.20 -0.68
N GLY A 323 -12.98 -8.56 0.47
CA GLY A 323 -12.21 -9.78 0.68
C GLY A 323 -11.72 -9.85 2.12
N ILE A 324 -11.29 -11.03 2.54
CA ILE A 324 -10.76 -11.31 3.87
C ILE A 324 -9.26 -11.53 3.71
N ILE A 325 -8.43 -10.77 4.43
CA ILE A 325 -7.00 -11.11 4.53
C ILE A 325 -6.88 -12.22 5.58
N ALA A 326 -6.84 -13.47 5.12
CA ALA A 326 -6.81 -14.64 5.98
C ALA A 326 -5.42 -14.95 6.52
N MET A 327 -4.37 -14.48 5.83
CA MET A 327 -2.98 -14.54 6.27
C MET A 327 -2.22 -13.33 5.73
N SER A 328 -1.34 -12.79 6.55
CA SER A 328 -0.19 -11.99 6.14
C SER A 328 1.07 -12.60 6.73
N GLY A 329 2.18 -12.52 6.02
CA GLY A 329 3.46 -13.01 6.51
C GLY A 329 4.61 -12.29 5.84
N MET A 330 5.64 -11.99 6.64
CA MET A 330 6.90 -11.40 6.21
C MET A 330 8.05 -12.36 6.55
N ALA A 331 9.04 -12.44 5.67
CA ALA A 331 10.21 -13.29 5.87
C ALA A 331 11.48 -12.65 5.28
N THR A 332 12.56 -12.73 6.05
CA THR A 332 13.92 -12.64 5.52
C THR A 332 14.36 -14.00 4.98
N ASP A 333 15.53 -14.05 4.34
CA ASP A 333 16.00 -15.25 3.67
C ASP A 333 17.08 -15.96 4.48
N LYS A 334 18.35 -15.62 4.24
CA LYS A 334 19.52 -16.34 4.75
C LYS A 334 20.79 -15.49 4.63
N GLN A 335 21.91 -16.02 5.13
CA GLN A 335 23.22 -15.42 4.90
C GLN A 335 23.49 -15.28 3.38
N GLY A 336 23.98 -14.11 2.98
CA GLY A 336 24.32 -13.79 1.60
C GLY A 336 24.96 -12.41 1.49
N GLN A 337 25.51 -12.09 0.32
CA GLN A 337 26.21 -10.82 0.05
C GLN A 337 25.54 -9.98 -1.05
N SER A 338 24.41 -10.44 -1.61
CA SER A 338 23.65 -9.73 -2.64
C SER A 338 22.30 -9.28 -2.08
N VAL A 339 22.19 -7.99 -1.77
CA VAL A 339 20.95 -7.34 -1.29
C VAL A 339 19.77 -7.43 -2.26
N PRO A 340 19.93 -7.29 -3.60
CA PRO A 340 18.80 -7.36 -4.52
C PRO A 340 18.37 -8.78 -4.88
N ALA A 341 19.09 -9.82 -4.44
CA ALA A 341 18.75 -11.20 -4.77
C ALA A 341 17.44 -11.61 -4.07
N PRO A 342 16.42 -12.11 -4.81
CA PRO A 342 15.23 -12.67 -4.20
C PRO A 342 15.56 -14.02 -3.56
N GLY A 343 14.95 -14.32 -2.41
CA GLY A 343 15.11 -15.60 -1.74
C GLY A 343 13.80 -16.33 -1.49
N LYS A 344 13.90 -17.36 -0.65
CA LYS A 344 12.85 -18.37 -0.42
C LYS A 344 12.30 -18.38 1.01
N GLY A 345 12.61 -17.36 1.81
CA GLY A 345 12.19 -17.29 3.22
C GLY A 345 10.67 -17.39 3.41
N VAL A 346 9.90 -16.87 2.46
CA VAL A 346 8.42 -16.95 2.45
C VAL A 346 7.89 -18.40 2.42
N LEU A 347 8.70 -19.40 2.04
CA LEU A 347 8.33 -20.82 2.19
C LEU A 347 7.90 -21.18 3.62
N THR A 348 8.39 -20.44 4.61
CA THR A 348 8.07 -20.68 6.03
C THR A 348 6.61 -20.44 6.38
N SER A 349 5.80 -19.81 5.52
CA SER A 349 4.34 -19.74 5.68
C SER A 349 3.66 -21.10 5.52
N ALA A 350 4.29 -22.03 4.79
CA ALA A 350 3.83 -23.39 4.60
C ALA A 350 4.51 -24.39 5.54
N ARG A 351 5.27 -23.96 6.55
CA ARG A 351 6.03 -24.88 7.42
C ARG A 351 5.09 -25.76 8.26
N GLU A 352 5.17 -27.08 8.11
CA GLU A 352 4.52 -28.05 8.99
C GLU A 352 5.36 -29.32 9.18
N SER A 353 5.26 -29.91 10.37
CA SER A 353 5.91 -31.17 10.72
C SER A 353 5.14 -32.34 10.15
N SER A 354 5.86 -33.28 9.55
CA SER A 354 5.32 -34.55 9.05
C SER A 354 5.68 -35.74 9.95
N GLU A 355 6.04 -35.51 11.22
CA GLU A 355 6.45 -36.57 12.14
C GLU A 355 5.34 -37.61 12.41
N SER A 356 4.08 -37.20 12.31
CA SER A 356 2.91 -38.08 12.35
C SER A 356 2.37 -38.32 10.94
N ASN A 357 2.19 -39.59 10.55
CA ASN A 357 1.48 -39.95 9.30
C ASN A 357 -0.05 -39.68 9.37
N LEU A 358 -0.56 -39.20 10.51
CA LEU A 358 -1.96 -38.87 10.70
C LEU A 358 -2.12 -37.34 10.81
N PRO A 359 -3.07 -36.73 10.08
CA PRO A 359 -3.33 -35.31 10.15
C PRO A 359 -3.87 -34.91 11.53
N SER A 360 -3.52 -33.70 11.96
CA SER A 360 -3.98 -33.15 13.23
C SER A 360 -5.51 -33.13 13.31
N ARG A 361 -6.08 -33.59 14.43
CA ARG A 361 -7.56 -33.55 14.64
C ARG A 361 -8.11 -32.12 14.61
N LEU A 362 -7.27 -31.13 14.87
CA LEU A 362 -7.63 -29.72 14.81
C LEU A 362 -7.94 -29.25 13.39
N LEU A 363 -7.46 -29.94 12.35
CA LEU A 363 -7.87 -29.64 10.97
C LEU A 363 -9.35 -29.99 10.72
N ASN A 364 -9.93 -30.91 11.51
CA ASN A 364 -11.33 -31.29 11.36
C ASN A 364 -12.26 -30.22 11.95
N PHE A 365 -13.07 -29.61 11.09
CA PHE A 365 -14.01 -28.55 11.44
C PHE A 365 -15.04 -28.98 12.49
N ASP A 366 -15.63 -30.18 12.34
CA ASP A 366 -16.66 -30.68 13.26
C ASP A 366 -16.09 -31.02 14.63
N TYR A 367 -14.83 -31.49 14.70
CA TYR A 367 -14.13 -31.67 15.95
C TYR A 367 -14.03 -30.35 16.72
N ARG A 368 -13.53 -29.29 16.08
CA ARG A 368 -13.39 -27.96 16.70
C ARG A 368 -14.73 -27.38 17.12
N ARG A 369 -15.74 -27.46 16.24
CA ARG A 369 -17.12 -27.02 16.53
C ARG A 369 -17.67 -27.69 17.78
N ARG A 370 -17.51 -29.02 17.90
CA ARG A 370 -17.98 -29.77 19.07
C ARG A 370 -17.28 -29.38 20.36
N GLN A 371 -15.95 -29.16 20.33
CA GLN A 371 -15.21 -28.70 21.52
C GLN A 371 -15.66 -27.31 21.95
N LEU A 372 -15.81 -26.39 20.99
CA LEU A 372 -16.31 -25.05 21.24
C LEU A 372 -17.70 -25.08 21.89
N GLN A 373 -18.65 -25.84 21.32
CA GLN A 373 -20.01 -25.94 21.87
C GLN A 373 -20.02 -26.46 23.31
N ARG A 374 -19.19 -27.47 23.62
CA ARG A 374 -19.07 -28.00 24.97
C ARG A 374 -18.59 -26.94 25.96
N GLN A 375 -17.57 -26.17 25.60
CA GLN A 375 -17.03 -25.12 26.48
C GLN A 375 -17.95 -23.91 26.58
N LEU A 376 -18.65 -23.53 25.51
CA LEU A 376 -19.68 -22.49 25.57
C LEU A 376 -20.84 -22.86 26.50
N SER A 377 -21.26 -24.13 26.50
CA SER A 377 -22.28 -24.61 27.44
C SER A 377 -21.81 -24.53 28.90
N ALA A 378 -20.54 -24.82 29.17
CA ALA A 378 -19.98 -24.68 30.52
C ALA A 378 -19.89 -23.21 30.95
N LEU A 379 -19.49 -22.32 30.02
CA LEU A 379 -19.43 -20.88 30.26
C LEU A 379 -20.81 -20.26 30.55
N GLU A 380 -21.86 -20.76 29.90
CA GLU A 380 -23.24 -20.35 30.21
C GLU A 380 -23.64 -20.76 31.63
N GLY A 381 -23.26 -21.95 32.07
CA GLY A 381 -23.43 -22.39 33.46
C GLY A 381 -22.74 -21.47 34.45
N TRP A 382 -21.46 -21.16 34.21
CA TRP A 382 -20.71 -20.19 35.03
C TRP A 382 -21.41 -18.83 35.14
N LYS A 383 -21.92 -18.28 34.02
CA LYS A 383 -22.65 -17.01 34.03
C LYS A 383 -23.91 -17.08 34.90
N GLN A 384 -24.66 -18.18 34.81
CA GLN A 384 -25.87 -18.36 35.60
C GLN A 384 -25.56 -18.45 37.10
N GLU A 385 -24.47 -19.14 37.47
CA GLU A 385 -24.00 -19.25 38.85
C GLU A 385 -23.59 -17.87 39.42
N GLU A 386 -22.77 -17.09 38.71
CA GLU A 386 -22.37 -15.74 39.14
C GLU A 386 -23.57 -14.79 39.33
N LEU A 387 -24.55 -14.84 38.41
CA LEU A 387 -25.75 -14.03 38.53
C LEU A 387 -26.65 -14.47 39.69
N ALA A 388 -26.69 -15.77 39.99
CA ALA A 388 -27.42 -16.31 41.14
C ALA A 388 -26.75 -15.89 42.46
N ASP A 389 -25.42 -15.97 42.56
CA ASP A 389 -24.66 -15.52 43.73
C ASP A 389 -24.85 -14.02 43.99
N LEU A 390 -24.86 -13.20 42.93
CA LEU A 390 -25.20 -11.78 43.04
C LEU A 390 -26.64 -11.58 43.55
N ALA A 391 -27.62 -12.32 43.03
CA ALA A 391 -29.00 -12.22 43.50
C ALA A 391 -29.15 -12.62 44.98
N ASP A 392 -28.45 -13.65 45.43
CA ASP A 392 -28.42 -14.10 46.83
C ASP A 392 -27.78 -13.06 47.75
N GLN A 393 -26.71 -12.39 47.31
CA GLN A 393 -26.10 -11.27 48.03
C GLN A 393 -27.05 -10.07 48.11
N ALA A 394 -27.82 -9.80 47.05
CA ALA A 394 -28.82 -8.73 47.02
C ALA A 394 -29.93 -8.96 48.06
N GLY A 395 -30.42 -10.20 48.17
CA GLY A 395 -31.49 -10.58 49.11
C GLY A 395 -31.10 -10.49 50.59
N ARG A 396 -29.80 -10.37 50.90
CA ARG A 396 -29.25 -10.25 52.27
C ARG A 396 -28.93 -8.80 52.68
N SER A 397 -29.02 -7.82 51.78
CA SER A 397 -28.71 -6.41 52.06
C SER A 397 -29.98 -5.56 52.26
N THR A 398 -30.01 -4.72 53.30
CA THR A 398 -31.14 -3.83 53.65
C THR A 398 -30.98 -2.37 53.19
N GLU A 399 -29.88 -1.97 52.53
CA GLU A 399 -29.68 -0.60 52.02
C GLU A 399 -29.22 -0.57 50.54
N THR A 400 -29.77 0.40 49.79
CA THR A 400 -29.44 0.84 48.41
C THR A 400 -28.91 -0.24 47.43
N VAL A 401 -29.81 -1.11 46.97
CA VAL A 401 -29.48 -2.31 46.17
C VAL A 401 -29.42 -2.06 44.64
N ASP A 402 -29.73 -0.88 44.10
CA ASP A 402 -30.01 -0.79 42.65
C ASP A 402 -28.76 -0.60 41.76
N ILE A 403 -27.94 0.43 42.00
CA ILE A 403 -26.86 0.82 41.05
C ILE A 403 -25.61 -0.07 41.13
N SER A 404 -25.21 -0.49 42.34
CA SER A 404 -24.02 -1.33 42.51
C SER A 404 -24.23 -2.72 41.90
N MET A 405 -25.43 -3.30 42.05
CA MET A 405 -25.74 -4.63 41.53
C MET A 405 -25.87 -4.62 40.01
N LEU A 406 -26.48 -3.57 39.43
CA LEU A 406 -26.48 -3.36 37.98
C LEU A 406 -25.05 -3.29 37.41
N ARG A 407 -24.13 -2.63 38.11
CA ARG A 407 -22.72 -2.59 37.72
C ARG A 407 -22.08 -3.98 37.77
N CYS A 408 -22.23 -4.71 38.87
CA CYS A 408 -21.66 -6.06 39.01
C CYS A 408 -22.21 -7.03 37.95
N ALA A 409 -23.53 -7.02 37.70
CA ALA A 409 -24.14 -7.82 36.65
C ALA A 409 -23.59 -7.44 35.25
N GLY A 410 -23.34 -6.15 35.01
CA GLY A 410 -22.67 -5.68 33.81
C GLY A 410 -21.21 -6.14 33.69
N GLU A 411 -20.49 -6.28 34.80
CA GLU A 411 -19.13 -6.84 34.83
C GLU A 411 -19.12 -8.34 34.52
N VAL A 412 -20.11 -9.09 35.03
CA VAL A 412 -20.33 -10.51 34.68
C VAL A 412 -20.63 -10.66 33.19
N GLU A 413 -21.53 -9.84 32.63
CA GLU A 413 -21.86 -9.90 31.20
C GLU A 413 -20.63 -9.58 30.33
N LYS A 414 -19.85 -8.55 30.67
CA LYS A 414 -18.61 -8.23 29.96
C LYS A 414 -17.62 -9.39 30.01
N SER A 415 -17.46 -10.01 31.18
CA SER A 415 -16.56 -11.14 31.40
C SER A 415 -17.00 -12.38 30.62
N TYR A 416 -18.31 -12.66 30.58
CA TYR A 416 -18.90 -13.70 29.76
C TYR A 416 -18.59 -13.49 28.26
N GLN A 417 -18.81 -12.27 27.74
CA GLN A 417 -18.54 -11.97 26.32
C GLN A 417 -17.05 -12.06 25.97
N LEU A 418 -16.17 -11.65 26.88
CA LEU A 418 -14.72 -11.78 26.72
C LEU A 418 -14.28 -13.25 26.68
N GLN A 419 -14.73 -14.05 27.63
CA GLN A 419 -14.43 -15.49 27.67
C GLN A 419 -15.00 -16.21 26.45
N ARG A 420 -16.24 -15.91 26.07
CA ARG A 420 -16.89 -16.46 24.88
C ARG A 420 -16.09 -16.16 23.62
N ARG A 421 -15.60 -14.92 23.46
CA ARG A 421 -14.74 -14.54 22.34
C ARG A 421 -13.41 -15.30 22.38
N GLY A 422 -12.77 -15.40 23.54
CA GLY A 422 -11.53 -16.16 23.70
C GLY A 422 -11.69 -17.64 23.31
N LEU A 423 -12.83 -18.26 23.63
CA LEU A 423 -13.15 -19.62 23.19
C LEU A 423 -13.35 -19.71 21.67
N GLN A 424 -14.05 -18.74 21.08
CA GLN A 424 -14.23 -18.66 19.63
C GLN A 424 -12.88 -18.47 18.91
N ASP A 425 -11.99 -17.64 19.45
CA ASP A 425 -10.66 -17.44 18.89
C ASP A 425 -9.84 -18.73 18.98
N MET A 426 -9.79 -19.35 20.16
CA MET A 426 -9.05 -20.62 20.37
C MET A 426 -9.46 -21.72 19.38
N TRP A 427 -10.76 -21.96 19.18
CA TRP A 427 -11.25 -23.07 18.36
C TRP A 427 -11.57 -22.70 16.91
N GLY A 428 -11.84 -21.43 16.65
CA GLY A 428 -12.23 -20.94 15.33
C GLY A 428 -11.05 -20.37 14.54
N ASN A 429 -10.26 -19.51 15.19
CA ASN A 429 -9.29 -18.62 14.51
C ASN A 429 -7.83 -19.02 14.75
N GLU A 430 -7.51 -19.50 15.95
CA GLU A 430 -6.13 -19.64 16.45
C GLU A 430 -5.72 -21.08 16.75
N PHE A 431 -6.58 -22.06 16.46
CA PHE A 431 -6.33 -23.49 16.76
C PHE A 431 -5.02 -24.04 16.17
N TRP A 432 -4.52 -23.42 15.10
CA TRP A 432 -3.28 -23.77 14.42
C TRP A 432 -2.06 -23.02 14.99
N LYS A 433 -2.26 -21.93 15.74
CA LYS A 433 -1.17 -21.20 16.37
C LYS A 433 -0.50 -22.10 17.42
N SER A 434 0.83 -22.08 17.46
CA SER A 434 1.63 -22.94 18.35
C SER A 434 1.46 -24.45 18.12
N ASN A 435 0.94 -24.86 16.96
CA ASN A 435 0.92 -26.24 16.52
C ASN A 435 1.92 -26.44 15.38
N SER A 436 2.89 -27.34 15.55
CA SER A 436 3.89 -27.62 14.51
C SER A 436 3.34 -28.46 13.36
N GLU A 437 2.21 -29.15 13.52
CA GLU A 437 1.59 -30.00 12.50
C GLU A 437 0.72 -29.21 11.49
N ILE A 438 0.45 -27.93 11.75
CA ILE A 438 -0.41 -27.11 10.90
C ILE A 438 0.33 -25.83 10.55
N SER A 439 0.66 -25.67 9.27
CA SER A 439 1.33 -24.45 8.80
C SER A 439 0.42 -23.22 8.89
N PRO A 440 0.99 -22.00 8.98
CA PRO A 440 0.21 -20.77 8.92
C PRO A 440 -0.75 -20.70 7.71
N LEU A 441 -0.25 -21.05 6.51
CA LEU A 441 -1.04 -21.03 5.29
C LEU A 441 -2.19 -22.06 5.32
N HIS A 442 -1.92 -23.27 5.79
CA HIS A 442 -2.94 -24.32 5.91
C HIS A 442 -3.98 -23.97 6.99
N GLY A 443 -3.53 -23.51 8.16
CA GLY A 443 -4.39 -23.08 9.26
C GLY A 443 -5.34 -21.95 8.83
N SER A 444 -4.81 -20.91 8.16
CA SER A 444 -5.59 -19.79 7.65
C SER A 444 -6.66 -20.20 6.61
N LEU A 445 -6.43 -21.22 5.80
CA LEU A 445 -7.45 -21.78 4.91
C LEU A 445 -8.53 -22.54 5.69
N VAL A 446 -8.13 -23.38 6.65
CA VAL A 446 -9.02 -24.27 7.39
C VAL A 446 -9.93 -23.53 8.38
N VAL A 447 -9.55 -22.31 8.81
CA VAL A 447 -10.47 -21.37 9.49
C VAL A 447 -11.77 -21.22 8.71
N TRP A 448 -11.68 -21.15 7.37
CA TRP A 448 -12.80 -20.95 6.45
C TRP A 448 -13.31 -22.25 5.81
N GLY A 449 -12.83 -23.41 6.26
CA GLY A 449 -13.17 -24.70 5.68
C GLY A 449 -12.61 -24.90 4.25
N LEU A 450 -11.50 -24.23 3.94
CA LEU A 450 -10.80 -24.32 2.67
C LEU A 450 -9.59 -25.24 2.78
N THR A 451 -9.15 -25.79 1.65
CA THR A 451 -7.90 -26.55 1.52
C THR A 451 -6.91 -25.85 0.58
N ALA A 452 -5.71 -26.42 0.46
CA ALA A 452 -4.73 -25.95 -0.52
C ALA A 452 -5.28 -25.94 -1.95
N ASP A 453 -6.23 -26.83 -2.30
CA ASP A 453 -6.89 -26.88 -3.62
C ASP A 453 -7.82 -25.69 -3.87
N ASP A 454 -8.35 -25.03 -2.83
CA ASP A 454 -9.28 -23.92 -3.00
C ASP A 454 -8.60 -22.58 -3.35
N ILE A 455 -7.26 -22.53 -3.34
CA ILE A 455 -6.51 -21.39 -3.87
C ILE A 455 -6.62 -21.43 -5.40
N GLY A 456 -7.40 -20.51 -5.97
CA GLY A 456 -7.74 -20.52 -7.39
C GLY A 456 -6.87 -19.60 -8.26
N VAL A 457 -6.07 -18.73 -7.66
CA VAL A 457 -5.20 -17.80 -8.38
C VAL A 457 -3.99 -17.40 -7.53
N ALA A 458 -2.83 -17.24 -8.16
CA ALA A 458 -1.72 -16.49 -7.56
C ALA A 458 -1.43 -15.21 -8.34
N SER A 459 -1.38 -14.08 -7.63
CA SER A 459 -0.79 -12.86 -8.16
C SER A 459 0.69 -12.83 -7.81
N PHE A 460 1.51 -12.96 -8.85
CA PHE A 460 2.95 -12.93 -8.71
C PHE A 460 3.47 -11.50 -8.62
N HIS A 461 4.56 -11.35 -7.88
CA HIS A 461 5.42 -10.20 -7.99
C HIS A 461 5.88 -10.07 -9.44
N GLY A 462 6.36 -11.13 -10.08
CA GLY A 462 6.49 -11.22 -11.54
C GLY A 462 7.12 -9.98 -12.18
N THR A 463 8.38 -9.70 -11.88
CA THR A 463 9.03 -8.43 -12.25
C THR A 463 9.59 -8.41 -13.66
N SER A 464 9.52 -9.52 -14.42
CA SER A 464 10.24 -9.65 -15.70
C SER A 464 11.76 -9.69 -15.54
N THR A 465 12.25 -9.98 -14.34
CA THR A 465 13.66 -10.30 -14.09
C THR A 465 13.87 -11.81 -14.09
N VAL A 466 15.05 -12.26 -14.51
CA VAL A 466 15.38 -13.69 -14.58
C VAL A 466 15.30 -14.33 -13.19
N ALA A 467 15.94 -13.71 -12.21
CA ALA A 467 16.06 -14.22 -10.85
C ALA A 467 14.71 -14.27 -10.11
N ASN A 468 13.89 -13.21 -10.17
CA ASN A 468 12.62 -13.18 -9.44
C ASN A 468 11.66 -14.23 -9.97
N ASP A 469 11.39 -14.21 -11.28
CA ASP A 469 10.28 -14.99 -11.84
C ASP A 469 10.54 -16.49 -11.73
N GLN A 470 11.80 -16.92 -11.80
CA GLN A 470 12.20 -18.30 -11.52
C GLN A 470 12.07 -18.65 -10.04
N ASN A 471 12.59 -17.80 -9.13
CA ASN A 471 12.51 -18.03 -7.69
C ASN A 471 11.06 -18.10 -7.20
N GLU A 472 10.22 -17.16 -7.60
CA GLU A 472 8.83 -17.05 -7.19
C GLU A 472 7.99 -18.23 -7.67
N SER A 473 8.24 -18.70 -8.90
CA SER A 473 7.60 -19.90 -9.44
C SER A 473 7.94 -21.15 -8.63
N ASP A 474 9.23 -21.33 -8.31
CA ASP A 474 9.72 -22.45 -7.50
C ASP A 474 9.18 -22.42 -6.07
N VAL A 475 9.15 -21.23 -5.44
CA VAL A 475 8.58 -21.02 -4.11
C VAL A 475 7.11 -21.44 -4.11
N LEU A 476 6.32 -20.96 -5.07
CA LEU A 476 4.92 -21.32 -5.18
C LEU A 476 4.75 -22.84 -5.32
N ASN A 477 5.45 -23.43 -6.28
CA ASN A 477 5.36 -24.84 -6.60
C ASN A 477 5.71 -25.71 -5.37
N THR A 478 6.76 -25.32 -4.66
CA THR A 478 7.22 -25.99 -3.44
C THR A 478 6.18 -25.90 -2.32
N GLN A 479 5.59 -24.73 -2.07
CA GLN A 479 4.53 -24.58 -1.06
C GLN A 479 3.32 -25.45 -1.38
N LEU A 480 2.82 -25.39 -2.62
CA LEU A 480 1.63 -26.16 -3.01
C LEU A 480 1.90 -27.67 -2.91
N LYS A 481 3.07 -28.13 -3.36
CA LYS A 481 3.49 -29.52 -3.20
C LYS A 481 3.55 -29.95 -1.74
N HIS A 482 4.14 -29.11 -0.89
CA HIS A 482 4.30 -29.40 0.54
C HIS A 482 2.95 -29.48 1.26
N LEU A 483 2.00 -28.61 0.91
CA LEU A 483 0.64 -28.60 1.46
C LEU A 483 -0.29 -29.68 0.84
N GLY A 484 0.25 -30.57 0.01
CA GLY A 484 -0.53 -31.67 -0.57
C GLY A 484 -1.57 -31.23 -1.61
N ARG A 485 -1.32 -30.14 -2.35
CA ARG A 485 -2.13 -29.75 -3.52
C ARG A 485 -2.27 -30.96 -4.45
N THR A 486 -3.49 -31.20 -4.96
CA THR A 486 -3.75 -32.37 -5.80
C THR A 486 -2.94 -32.29 -7.11
N PRO A 487 -2.16 -33.32 -7.51
CA PRO A 487 -1.45 -33.33 -8.78
C PRO A 487 -2.37 -33.07 -9.98
N GLY A 488 -1.96 -32.18 -10.90
CA GLY A 488 -2.76 -31.74 -12.03
C GLY A 488 -3.76 -30.61 -11.70
N HIS A 489 -3.95 -30.28 -10.42
CA HIS A 489 -4.77 -29.14 -10.01
C HIS A 489 -3.97 -27.83 -10.06
N VAL A 490 -3.61 -27.43 -11.28
CA VAL A 490 -2.79 -26.27 -11.59
C VAL A 490 -3.45 -24.97 -11.15
N MET A 491 -2.61 -23.99 -10.79
CA MET A 491 -3.05 -22.69 -10.33
C MET A 491 -2.67 -21.60 -11.34
N PRO A 492 -3.65 -20.89 -11.91
CA PRO A 492 -3.41 -19.71 -12.74
C PRO A 492 -2.55 -18.66 -12.06
N VAL A 493 -1.53 -18.19 -12.77
CA VAL A 493 -0.61 -17.12 -12.35
C VAL A 493 -0.96 -15.82 -13.08
N VAL A 494 -1.12 -14.74 -12.31
CA VAL A 494 -1.35 -13.38 -12.78
C VAL A 494 -0.10 -12.54 -12.53
N CYS A 495 0.52 -12.04 -13.60
CA CYS A 495 1.68 -11.15 -13.52
C CYS A 495 1.31 -9.72 -13.92
N GLN A 496 0.53 -9.02 -13.10
CA GLN A 496 -0.07 -7.71 -13.43
C GLN A 496 0.92 -6.65 -13.95
N LYS A 497 2.20 -6.73 -13.55
CA LYS A 497 3.27 -5.79 -13.94
C LYS A 497 3.51 -5.73 -15.45
N TRP A 498 3.11 -6.74 -16.23
CA TRP A 498 3.17 -6.66 -17.70
C TRP A 498 2.44 -5.42 -18.24
N LEU A 499 1.38 -4.99 -17.55
CA LEU A 499 0.55 -3.84 -17.92
C LEU A 499 0.93 -2.59 -17.13
N THR A 500 1.16 -2.73 -15.82
CA THR A 500 1.32 -1.58 -14.91
C THR A 500 2.77 -1.13 -14.73
N GLY A 501 3.74 -1.90 -15.21
CA GLY A 501 5.12 -1.82 -14.76
C GLY A 501 5.25 -2.07 -13.25
N HIS A 502 6.39 -1.69 -12.69
CA HIS A 502 6.74 -1.89 -11.30
C HIS A 502 6.87 -0.55 -10.56
N PRO A 503 5.85 -0.15 -9.77
CA PRO A 503 5.86 1.12 -9.05
C PRO A 503 6.72 1.12 -7.76
N LYS A 504 7.63 0.15 -7.58
CA LYS A 504 8.31 -0.15 -6.31
C LYS A 504 7.33 -0.53 -5.18
N GLY A 505 7.25 0.25 -4.11
CA GLY A 505 6.51 -0.04 -2.89
C GLY A 505 5.02 -0.33 -3.05
N PRO A 506 4.22 0.37 -3.88
CA PRO A 506 2.77 0.20 -4.06
C PRO A 506 2.34 -1.11 -4.71
N VAL A 507 3.29 -1.91 -5.20
CA VAL A 507 2.93 -2.90 -6.20
C VAL A 507 2.03 -4.02 -5.67
N ALA A 508 2.18 -4.40 -4.40
CA ALA A 508 1.29 -5.41 -3.83
C ALA A 508 -0.13 -4.87 -3.59
N SER A 509 -0.33 -3.55 -3.51
CA SER A 509 -1.67 -2.95 -3.42
C SER A 509 -2.40 -3.11 -4.75
N PHE A 510 -1.69 -2.94 -5.87
CA PHE A 510 -2.27 -3.16 -7.20
C PHE A 510 -2.62 -4.63 -7.40
N MET A 511 -1.74 -5.53 -6.95
CA MET A 511 -1.95 -6.98 -6.97
C MET A 511 -3.14 -7.38 -6.09
N LEU A 512 -3.26 -6.82 -4.89
CA LEU A 512 -4.39 -7.06 -3.99
C LEU A 512 -5.71 -6.59 -4.61
N ASN A 513 -5.73 -5.40 -5.21
CA ASN A 513 -6.89 -4.90 -5.94
C ASN A 513 -7.28 -5.86 -7.08
N GLY A 514 -6.31 -6.35 -7.84
CA GLY A 514 -6.53 -7.32 -8.93
C GLY A 514 -7.05 -8.67 -8.44
N VAL A 515 -6.52 -9.20 -7.34
CA VAL A 515 -7.00 -10.45 -6.72
C VAL A 515 -8.42 -10.28 -6.21
N ILE A 516 -8.73 -9.21 -5.50
CA ILE A 516 -10.08 -8.89 -5.04
C ILE A 516 -11.06 -8.80 -6.22
N GLN A 517 -10.67 -8.14 -7.31
CA GLN A 517 -11.49 -8.06 -8.52
C GLN A 517 -11.71 -9.45 -9.13
N SER A 518 -10.67 -10.28 -9.18
CA SER A 518 -10.75 -11.66 -9.70
C SER A 518 -11.67 -12.53 -8.84
N LEU A 519 -11.55 -12.46 -7.51
CA LEU A 519 -12.42 -13.15 -6.56
C LEU A 519 -13.89 -12.82 -6.81
N ARG A 520 -14.22 -11.54 -6.97
CA ARG A 520 -15.61 -11.07 -7.14
C ARG A 520 -16.21 -11.36 -8.51
N THR A 521 -15.39 -11.37 -9.56
CA THR A 521 -15.88 -11.48 -10.95
C THR A 521 -15.71 -12.87 -11.54
N GLY A 522 -14.87 -13.72 -10.93
CA GLY A 522 -14.43 -14.98 -11.52
C GLY A 522 -13.50 -14.80 -12.72
N LEU A 523 -13.16 -13.58 -13.12
CA LEU A 523 -12.26 -13.32 -14.24
C LEU A 523 -10.81 -13.39 -13.76
N ILE A 524 -10.01 -14.26 -14.36
CA ILE A 524 -8.55 -14.29 -14.16
C ILE A 524 -7.90 -13.61 -15.37
N PRO A 525 -7.27 -12.44 -15.19
CA PRO A 525 -6.62 -11.72 -16.29
C PRO A 525 -5.35 -12.44 -16.74
N SER A 526 -5.02 -12.35 -18.03
CA SER A 526 -3.76 -12.88 -18.54
C SER A 526 -2.59 -11.93 -18.40
N ASN A 527 -1.40 -12.49 -18.63
CA ASN A 527 -0.23 -11.78 -19.11
C ASN A 527 -0.23 -11.75 -20.64
N ARG A 528 -0.71 -10.66 -21.26
CA ARG A 528 -0.76 -10.59 -22.74
C ARG A 528 0.63 -10.50 -23.39
N ASN A 529 1.65 -10.13 -22.61
CA ASN A 529 3.04 -10.13 -23.05
C ASN A 529 3.71 -11.50 -22.84
N ALA A 530 2.98 -12.53 -22.37
CA ALA A 530 3.48 -13.90 -22.30
C ALA A 530 3.56 -14.54 -23.69
N ASP A 531 4.49 -14.05 -24.52
CA ASP A 531 4.71 -14.49 -25.89
C ASP A 531 5.24 -15.93 -25.96
N ASN A 532 6.23 -16.25 -25.12
CA ASN A 532 6.73 -17.61 -24.92
C ASN A 532 7.22 -17.77 -23.47
N ILE A 533 6.67 -18.74 -22.75
CA ILE A 533 7.05 -19.00 -21.35
C ILE A 533 8.48 -19.54 -21.28
N GLY A 534 9.24 -19.12 -20.26
CA GLY A 534 10.59 -19.63 -20.01
C GLY A 534 10.59 -21.15 -19.83
N LYS A 535 11.46 -21.86 -20.56
CA LYS A 535 11.52 -23.33 -20.52
C LYS A 535 11.82 -23.87 -19.12
N GLU A 536 12.64 -23.14 -18.37
CA GLU A 536 12.97 -23.45 -16.99
C GLU A 536 11.76 -23.46 -16.05
N LEU A 537 10.67 -22.79 -16.43
CA LEU A 537 9.45 -22.73 -15.63
C LEU A 537 8.57 -23.97 -15.80
N GLU A 538 8.82 -24.82 -16.82
CA GLU A 538 8.15 -26.10 -17.04
C GLU A 538 8.30 -27.05 -15.84
N ALA A 539 9.37 -26.89 -15.05
CA ALA A 539 9.60 -27.67 -13.82
C ALA A 539 8.60 -27.39 -12.69
N ASN A 540 7.73 -26.38 -12.83
CA ASN A 540 6.74 -25.99 -11.83
C ASN A 540 5.36 -26.58 -12.13
N ASP A 541 5.16 -27.85 -11.76
CA ASP A 541 3.95 -28.64 -12.03
C ASP A 541 2.63 -27.97 -11.64
N TYR A 542 2.63 -27.08 -10.63
CA TYR A 542 1.41 -26.44 -10.11
C TYR A 542 1.14 -25.04 -10.66
N ALA A 543 2.03 -24.44 -11.45
CA ALA A 543 1.84 -23.08 -11.98
C ALA A 543 1.31 -23.10 -13.42
N LEU A 544 0.22 -22.37 -13.68
CA LEU A 544 -0.33 -22.18 -15.03
C LEU A 544 -0.17 -20.72 -15.46
N TYR A 545 0.72 -20.47 -16.42
CA TYR A 545 0.97 -19.14 -16.95
C TYR A 545 0.02 -18.82 -18.12
N LEU A 546 -0.83 -17.81 -17.95
CA LEU A 546 -1.89 -17.47 -18.91
C LEU A 546 -1.49 -16.35 -19.86
N SER A 547 -1.62 -16.57 -21.17
CA SER A 547 -1.54 -15.51 -22.20
C SER A 547 -2.92 -14.93 -22.58
N LYS A 548 -4.01 -15.65 -22.26
CA LYS A 548 -5.40 -15.22 -22.47
C LYS A 548 -6.21 -15.31 -21.18
N SER A 549 -7.03 -14.30 -20.94
CA SER A 549 -7.90 -14.26 -19.76
C SER A 549 -8.87 -15.43 -19.77
N ILE A 550 -9.19 -15.95 -18.58
CA ILE A 550 -10.17 -17.02 -18.42
C ILE A 550 -11.27 -16.56 -17.47
N GLN A 551 -12.51 -16.89 -17.82
CA GLN A 551 -13.67 -16.68 -16.95
C GLN A 551 -13.97 -18.00 -16.22
N THR A 552 -13.94 -17.97 -14.89
CA THR A 552 -14.29 -19.11 -14.04
C THR A 552 -15.71 -18.94 -13.50
N THR A 553 -16.22 -19.99 -12.84
CA THR A 553 -17.50 -19.96 -12.12
C THR A 553 -17.40 -19.30 -10.75
N GLY A 554 -16.20 -18.93 -10.31
CA GLY A 554 -15.92 -18.36 -8.99
C GLY A 554 -14.51 -18.72 -8.51
N ILE A 555 -13.94 -17.87 -7.65
CA ILE A 555 -12.62 -18.07 -7.06
C ILE A 555 -12.76 -17.89 -5.55
N LYS A 556 -12.35 -18.90 -4.77
CA LYS A 556 -12.54 -18.90 -3.31
C LYS A 556 -11.43 -18.16 -2.58
N ALA A 557 -10.19 -18.37 -3.00
CA ALA A 557 -9.03 -17.71 -2.43
C ALA A 557 -7.96 -17.38 -3.49
N GLY A 558 -7.16 -16.35 -3.20
CA GLY A 558 -6.02 -15.94 -4.00
C GLY A 558 -4.78 -15.72 -3.15
N LEU A 559 -3.62 -16.02 -3.71
CA LEU A 559 -2.32 -15.88 -3.05
C LEU A 559 -1.53 -14.74 -3.69
N ILE A 560 -0.94 -13.88 -2.87
CA ILE A 560 -0.14 -12.74 -3.34
C ILE A 560 1.26 -12.91 -2.77
N LYS A 561 2.28 -12.79 -3.62
CA LYS A 561 3.69 -12.80 -3.20
C LYS A 561 4.37 -11.52 -3.63
N SER A 562 5.25 -10.99 -2.78
CA SER A 562 6.02 -9.79 -3.08
C SER A 562 7.44 -9.93 -2.55
N PHE A 563 8.43 -9.57 -3.36
CA PHE A 563 9.85 -9.70 -3.01
C PHE A 563 10.53 -8.34 -3.13
N GLY A 564 10.97 -7.79 -1.99
CA GLY A 564 11.72 -6.55 -1.91
C GLY A 564 13.22 -6.79 -1.71
N PHE A 565 14.03 -5.84 -2.20
CA PHE A 565 15.46 -5.80 -1.89
C PHE A 565 15.68 -5.77 -0.37
N GLY A 566 16.81 -6.34 0.06
CA GLY A 566 17.11 -6.47 1.49
C GLY A 566 16.42 -7.67 2.15
N GLN A 567 16.12 -8.71 1.37
CA GLN A 567 15.43 -9.92 1.84
C GLN A 567 14.08 -9.60 2.48
N VAL A 568 13.25 -8.79 1.81
CA VAL A 568 11.90 -8.49 2.29
C VAL A 568 10.90 -9.30 1.49
N GLY A 569 10.72 -10.57 1.85
CA GLY A 569 9.70 -11.43 1.28
C GLY A 569 8.37 -11.23 2.01
N GLY A 570 7.28 -11.08 1.27
CA GLY A 570 5.93 -10.92 1.79
C GLY A 570 4.92 -11.82 1.10
N GLU A 571 3.95 -12.33 1.85
CA GLU A 571 2.86 -13.16 1.34
C GLU A 571 1.52 -12.78 1.96
N LEU A 572 0.46 -12.73 1.15
CA LEU A 572 -0.92 -12.56 1.61
C LEU A 572 -1.80 -13.69 1.07
N LEU A 573 -2.65 -14.25 1.93
CA LEU A 573 -3.78 -15.08 1.53
C LEU A 573 -5.06 -14.24 1.61
N VAL A 574 -5.77 -14.13 0.49
CA VAL A 574 -7.04 -13.41 0.39
C VAL A 574 -8.17 -14.41 0.15
N VAL A 575 -9.18 -14.42 1.00
CA VAL A 575 -10.39 -15.27 0.88
C VAL A 575 -11.58 -14.42 0.45
N HIS A 576 -12.46 -15.00 -0.36
CA HIS A 576 -13.70 -14.34 -0.81
C HIS A 576 -14.57 -13.90 0.37
N SER A 577 -15.15 -12.70 0.30
CA SER A 577 -15.88 -12.10 1.43
C SER A 577 -17.13 -12.87 1.85
N ASP A 578 -17.77 -13.60 0.94
CA ASP A 578 -18.94 -14.45 1.24
C ASP A 578 -18.69 -15.47 2.36
N TYR A 579 -17.45 -15.93 2.57
CA TYR A 579 -17.13 -16.84 3.67
C TYR A 579 -17.35 -16.19 5.04
N LEU A 580 -17.10 -14.88 5.17
CA LEU A 580 -17.42 -14.12 6.38
C LEU A 580 -18.93 -13.88 6.50
N LEU A 581 -19.59 -13.49 5.40
CA LEU A 581 -21.02 -13.20 5.42
C LEU A 581 -21.86 -14.45 5.74
N ALA A 582 -21.41 -15.63 5.30
CA ALA A 582 -22.02 -16.91 5.61
C ALA A 582 -21.91 -17.31 7.10
N ALA A 583 -21.00 -16.68 7.86
CA ALA A 583 -20.88 -16.90 9.30
C ALA A 583 -21.89 -16.09 10.12
N LEU A 584 -22.60 -15.14 9.50
CA LEU A 584 -23.62 -14.32 10.16
C LEU A 584 -24.96 -15.05 10.25
N THR A 585 -25.73 -14.75 11.30
CA THR A 585 -27.15 -15.13 11.31
C THR A 585 -27.91 -14.35 10.24
N LYS A 586 -29.05 -14.87 9.79
CA LYS A 586 -29.90 -14.19 8.80
C LYS A 586 -30.24 -12.76 9.22
N GLU A 587 -30.59 -12.54 10.49
CA GLU A 587 -30.90 -11.22 11.02
C GLU A 587 -29.69 -10.26 10.99
N GLN A 588 -28.49 -10.74 11.34
CA GLN A 588 -27.27 -9.94 11.27
C GLN A 588 -26.92 -9.56 9.84
N LEU A 589 -27.07 -10.51 8.90
CA LEU A 589 -26.83 -10.28 7.48
C LEU A 589 -27.81 -9.26 6.89
N ASP A 590 -29.10 -9.36 7.24
CA ASP A 590 -30.12 -8.42 6.76
C ASP A 590 -29.85 -7.00 7.28
N LYS A 591 -29.52 -6.86 8.58
CA LYS A 591 -29.10 -5.57 9.17
C LYS A 591 -27.85 -4.98 8.52
N TYR A 592 -26.88 -5.83 8.18
CA TYR A 592 -25.67 -5.41 7.47
C TYR A 592 -26.00 -4.94 6.05
N ASN A 593 -26.82 -5.69 5.30
CA ASN A 593 -27.23 -5.35 3.94
C ASN A 593 -28.00 -4.03 3.88
N ASP A 594 -28.89 -3.76 4.85
CA ASP A 594 -29.61 -2.48 4.94
C ASP A 594 -28.67 -1.28 5.12
N LYS A 595 -27.60 -1.45 5.91
CA LYS A 595 -26.56 -0.42 6.07
C LYS A 595 -25.72 -0.29 4.81
N LEU A 596 -25.28 -1.41 4.25
CA LEU A 596 -24.45 -1.47 3.05
C LEU A 596 -25.12 -0.76 1.88
N GLN A 597 -26.40 -1.04 1.62
CA GLN A 597 -27.15 -0.40 0.54
C GLN A 597 -27.16 1.12 0.65
N LYS A 598 -27.41 1.65 1.87
CA LYS A 598 -27.38 3.10 2.13
C LYS A 598 -25.99 3.70 1.88
N ARG A 599 -24.92 2.97 2.20
CA ARG A 599 -23.54 3.42 1.96
C ARG A 599 -23.17 3.38 0.49
N SER A 600 -23.52 2.32 -0.23
CA SER A 600 -23.29 2.22 -1.68
C SER A 600 -23.90 3.39 -2.42
N ILE A 601 -25.15 3.75 -2.10
CA ILE A 601 -25.83 4.92 -2.69
C ILE A 601 -25.05 6.21 -2.39
N LYS A 602 -24.58 6.41 -1.15
CA LYS A 602 -23.79 7.61 -0.80
C LYS A 602 -22.46 7.67 -1.56
N SER A 603 -21.76 6.55 -1.68
CA SER A 603 -20.48 6.49 -2.42
C SER A 603 -20.67 6.74 -3.91
N GLU A 604 -21.70 6.16 -4.53
CA GLU A 604 -22.05 6.45 -5.92
C GLU A 604 -22.43 7.91 -6.11
N ARG A 605 -23.21 8.46 -5.18
CA ARG A 605 -23.60 9.86 -5.21
C ARG A 605 -22.39 10.80 -5.10
N TYR A 606 -21.41 10.46 -4.25
CA TYR A 606 -20.16 11.21 -4.13
C TYR A 606 -19.42 11.32 -5.47
N TRP A 607 -19.33 10.22 -6.23
CA TRP A 607 -18.70 10.22 -7.54
C TRP A 607 -19.48 11.04 -8.55
N GLN A 608 -20.80 10.91 -8.58
CA GLN A 608 -21.66 11.71 -9.45
C GLN A 608 -21.53 13.21 -9.13
N ASP A 609 -21.58 13.58 -7.85
CA ASP A 609 -21.42 14.96 -7.38
C ASP A 609 -20.04 15.52 -7.73
N THR A 610 -18.98 14.69 -7.66
CA THR A 610 -17.64 15.06 -8.13
C THR A 610 -17.64 15.35 -9.63
N LEU A 611 -18.20 14.45 -10.44
CA LEU A 611 -18.18 14.57 -11.91
C LEU A 611 -18.98 15.78 -12.43
N VAL A 612 -20.07 16.15 -11.76
CA VAL A 612 -20.87 17.34 -12.12
C VAL A 612 -20.36 18.63 -11.49
N GLY A 613 -19.30 18.56 -10.67
CA GLY A 613 -18.68 19.73 -10.05
C GLY A 613 -19.38 20.28 -8.80
N ASN A 614 -20.21 19.47 -8.12
CA ASN A 614 -20.86 19.87 -6.87
C ASN A 614 -19.88 20.01 -5.71
N HIS A 615 -18.82 19.19 -5.69
CA HIS A 615 -17.69 19.31 -4.77
C HIS A 615 -16.43 18.69 -5.39
N PRO A 616 -15.21 19.06 -4.95
CA PRO A 616 -13.99 18.38 -5.38
C PRO A 616 -13.93 16.92 -4.93
N PHE A 617 -13.12 16.10 -5.62
CA PHE A 617 -12.93 14.69 -5.24
C PHE A 617 -12.24 14.55 -3.88
N VAL A 618 -11.18 15.31 -3.63
CA VAL A 618 -10.49 15.40 -2.35
C VAL A 618 -11.04 16.63 -1.61
N GLN A 619 -11.61 16.40 -0.43
CA GLN A 619 -12.16 17.46 0.41
C GLN A 619 -11.32 17.57 1.68
N VAL A 620 -10.35 18.47 1.66
CA VAL A 620 -9.49 18.74 2.83
C VAL A 620 -10.30 19.32 3.98
N LYS A 621 -9.97 18.93 5.22
CA LYS A 621 -10.59 19.43 6.44
C LYS A 621 -9.87 20.67 6.94
N SER A 622 -10.64 21.67 7.37
CA SER A 622 -10.10 22.91 7.94
C SER A 622 -9.95 22.87 9.46
N HIS A 623 -10.62 21.93 10.14
CA HIS A 623 -10.56 21.78 11.59
C HIS A 623 -10.77 20.31 12.02
N PRO A 624 -10.24 19.90 13.18
CA PRO A 624 -10.56 18.60 13.79
C PRO A 624 -12.07 18.48 14.15
N PRO A 625 -12.58 17.27 14.45
CA PRO A 625 -13.98 17.06 14.83
C PRO A 625 -14.31 17.55 16.26
N PHE A 626 -13.34 18.10 16.99
CA PHE A 626 -13.49 18.59 18.36
C PHE A 626 -12.86 19.98 18.51
N THR A 627 -13.33 20.78 19.46
CA THR A 627 -12.69 22.05 19.80
C THR A 627 -11.44 21.85 20.67
N ALA A 628 -10.63 22.90 20.82
CA ALA A 628 -9.47 22.87 21.71
C ALA A 628 -9.84 22.58 23.18
N GLU A 629 -11.01 23.02 23.64
CA GLU A 629 -11.51 22.73 24.99
C GLU A 629 -11.96 21.27 25.13
N GLN A 630 -12.47 20.67 24.05
CA GLN A 630 -12.94 19.29 24.04
C GLN A 630 -11.80 18.27 23.88
N GLU A 631 -10.71 18.64 23.21
CA GLU A 631 -9.64 17.74 22.78
C GLU A 631 -9.20 16.73 23.85
N LYS A 632 -8.80 17.21 25.04
CA LYS A 632 -8.34 16.34 26.13
C LYS A 632 -9.42 15.39 26.62
N ASN A 633 -10.67 15.85 26.71
CA ASN A 633 -11.78 15.04 27.16
C ASN A 633 -12.15 13.97 26.13
N VAL A 634 -12.06 14.31 24.84
CA VAL A 634 -12.24 13.34 23.75
C VAL A 634 -11.16 12.26 23.86
N TYR A 635 -9.88 12.64 23.93
CA TYR A 635 -8.78 11.66 23.98
C TYR A 635 -8.83 10.74 25.20
N LEU A 636 -9.25 11.23 26.37
CA LEU A 636 -9.27 10.46 27.61
C LEU A 636 -10.54 9.61 27.78
N ASN A 637 -11.61 9.89 27.04
CA ASN A 637 -12.87 9.17 27.15
C ASN A 637 -13.04 8.16 26.00
N PRO A 638 -12.78 6.86 26.20
CA PRO A 638 -12.89 5.85 25.15
C PRO A 638 -14.32 5.66 24.61
N LEU A 639 -15.34 6.19 25.31
CA LEU A 639 -16.74 6.17 24.89
C LEU A 639 -17.18 7.45 24.14
N ALA A 640 -16.30 8.45 24.00
CA ALA A 640 -16.60 9.64 23.23
C ALA A 640 -16.88 9.27 21.77
N ARG A 641 -17.98 9.77 21.21
CA ARG A 641 -18.38 9.57 19.81
C ARG A 641 -18.86 10.88 19.21
N ALA A 642 -18.46 11.13 17.98
CA ALA A 642 -18.96 12.26 17.20
C ALA A 642 -20.44 12.07 16.84
N LYS A 643 -21.15 13.18 16.69
CA LYS A 643 -22.53 13.23 16.19
C LYS A 643 -22.57 14.05 14.92
N ARG A 644 -23.47 13.68 14.00
CA ARG A 644 -23.72 14.47 12.80
C ARG A 644 -24.54 15.70 13.18
N ASP A 645 -23.99 16.88 12.97
CA ASP A 645 -24.75 18.12 13.01
C ASP A 645 -25.63 18.19 11.77
N LEU A 646 -26.95 18.26 11.97
CA LEU A 646 -27.93 18.29 10.88
C LEU A 646 -27.90 19.62 10.10
N LYS A 647 -27.37 20.71 10.68
CA LYS A 647 -27.29 22.01 10.02
C LYS A 647 -26.09 22.11 9.09
N SER A 648 -24.90 21.81 9.59
CA SER A 648 -23.66 21.84 8.79
C SER A 648 -23.43 20.55 7.99
N GLY A 649 -24.03 19.44 8.39
CA GLY A 649 -23.76 18.11 7.82
C GLY A 649 -22.46 17.47 8.30
N GLU A 650 -21.69 18.16 9.15
CA GLU A 650 -20.40 17.72 9.69
C GLU A 650 -20.55 16.79 10.90
N TYR A 651 -19.46 16.09 11.24
CA TYR A 651 -19.38 15.25 12.44
C TYR A 651 -18.55 15.95 13.51
N ARG A 652 -19.14 16.17 14.68
CA ARG A 652 -18.52 16.91 15.80
C ARG A 652 -18.77 16.23 17.14
N PHE A 653 -17.86 16.39 18.10
CA PHE A 653 -17.95 15.82 19.46
C PHE A 653 -18.83 16.66 20.40
#